data_AF-T1E351-F1
#
_entry.id   AF-T1E351-F1
#
_cell.length_a   1.000
_cell.length_b   1.000
_cell.length_c   1.000
_cell.angle_alpha   90.00
_cell.angle_beta   90.00
_cell.angle_gamma   90.00
#
_symmetry.space_group_name_H-M   'P 1'
#
loop_
_entity.id
_entity.type
_entity.pdbx_description
1 polymer ?
#
loop_
_entity_poly.entity_id
_entity_poly.type
_entity_poly.pdbx_seq_one_letter_code
_entity_poly.pdbx_strand_id
1 'polypeptide(L)'
;MDNAKICELLRATIDPNQRLQAEEQLNQVHKIIGFLPNLLQVIMQNDVDSPVRQAGAIYLKNLITSSWQDREAEPGQPIPFSIHEQDRAMIRDTIVEAIVHAPDIIRVQLCVCINNIIKNDFPGRWTQVVDKISIYLQNPDVNGWNGALLCMYQLVKNYEYKKSGERAPLTEAMNLLLPQMYNLMMNLINDPSEQSVLMQKQILKIFYALTQYALPLEVITKEIFSNWMEICRQILDRPAPDSSHIDEDERPEMPWWKVKKWAAHIVLRMFERYGSPGNVVSKEYNEFADWFLQTFTSGLLNVLLKILDQYRNKIYVSPRVMTDTLNYIKHAVSHAHSWKMLKPHFIAIIQDVIFPLMSYSEADEELWETDPIEYIRQKFDVFDDYTTPVPAAETLLHNCCKTRKGVLPQVMQTIMQIINAPNLNAKQKDGALHMVGSLADVLLKKKVFKDQVENLIMQYVFPEFNSPHGHLRARACWVLHYFSEIKLKNQQVLAEIMRLTAHALLNDKELPVKVEAAVALQMFLISQDNASKYLETQIKEITMELLKIIRETENEDLTNVLQKIVCTYSDQLLPIAVDICQHLATTFSQVLEADENSDERAITAMGLLNTMETLLSVMEEHPQVMLTLHPIVLQVVGHVLQNNVNEFYEEAFSLVYDLTSKSISPDMWKLLEIIYQLFQKDGIDYFVDMMPALHNYITVDTPAFLSNQNHVLAMFNMCKTILTGNATEESECSAAKLLEVIILQCKGQIDECIPSFVELVLSRLTREVKTSELRTMCLQVVIAALYYNPQLLLQVLEKIPLPVSNESITSHFIKQWIHDTDCFLGIHDRKLCVLGLCTLITLGDSKPPVLSELSEKIIPTLILIFDGLKRAYAARAAEGEEEESEEEDDDLEEGISSDEDEVDEMGPSYFERISKMAQDKAAEQGFELTATLR
;
A
#
# COMPACT_ATOMS: atom_id res chain seq x y z
N MET A 1 34.45 27.39 17.91
CA MET A 1 35.16 26.37 18.72
C MET A 1 36.37 25.91 17.93
N ASP A 2 37.48 25.54 18.58
CA ASP A 2 38.68 25.02 17.91
C ASP A 2 38.44 23.62 17.31
N ASN A 3 39.00 23.33 16.13
CA ASN A 3 38.83 22.07 15.40
C ASN A 3 39.36 20.89 16.21
N ALA A 4 40.44 21.08 16.98
CA ALA A 4 40.97 20.06 17.89
C ALA A 4 39.93 19.59 18.93
N LYS A 5 39.12 20.53 19.44
CA LYS A 5 38.09 20.20 20.43
C LYS A 5 36.91 19.45 19.83
N ILE A 6 36.54 19.77 18.59
CA ILE A 6 35.52 19.03 17.84
C ILE A 6 35.99 17.59 17.60
N CYS A 7 37.25 17.38 17.22
CA CYS A 7 37.83 16.05 17.05
C CYS A 7 37.80 15.21 18.34
N GLU A 8 38.15 15.82 19.48
CA GLU A 8 38.07 15.14 20.79
C GLU A 8 36.64 14.70 21.12
N LEU A 9 35.66 15.59 20.90
CA LEU A 9 34.25 15.29 21.17
C LEU A 9 33.73 14.17 20.27
N LEU A 10 34.02 14.24 18.97
CA LEU A 10 33.64 13.19 18.01
C LEU A 10 34.28 11.85 18.36
N ARG A 11 35.55 11.84 18.78
CA ARG A 11 36.22 10.61 19.24
C ARG A 11 35.54 10.04 20.48
N ALA A 12 35.13 10.89 21.42
CA ALA A 12 34.42 10.49 22.63
C ALA A 12 32.99 9.96 22.34
N THR A 13 32.34 10.36 21.24
CA THR A 13 31.04 9.77 20.85
C THR A 13 31.13 8.30 20.43
N ILE A 14 32.33 7.82 20.10
CA ILE A 14 32.58 6.43 19.69
C ILE A 14 32.91 5.55 20.91
N ASP A 15 33.31 6.14 22.05
CA ASP A 15 33.58 5.41 23.29
C ASP A 15 32.29 5.24 24.11
N PRO A 16 31.83 4.00 24.38
CA PRO A 16 30.62 3.74 25.17
C PRO A 16 30.61 4.44 26.54
N ASN A 17 31.77 4.65 27.16
CA ASN A 17 31.87 5.26 28.48
C ASN A 17 31.76 6.79 28.46
N GLN A 18 32.03 7.43 27.31
CA GLN A 18 32.08 8.89 27.16
C GLN A 18 30.99 9.43 26.23
N ARG A 19 30.27 8.54 25.53
CA ARG A 19 29.28 8.90 24.51
C ARG A 19 28.21 9.88 25.00
N LEU A 20 27.53 9.57 26.10
CA LEU A 20 26.45 10.42 26.63
C LEU A 20 26.95 11.83 26.95
N GLN A 21 28.11 11.94 27.60
CA GLN A 21 28.71 13.22 27.95
C GLN A 21 29.16 14.01 26.71
N ALA A 22 29.70 13.32 25.70
CA ALA A 22 30.13 13.94 24.45
C ALA A 22 28.94 14.43 23.61
N GLU A 23 27.85 13.65 23.52
CA GLU A 23 26.61 14.04 22.84
C GLU A 23 25.96 15.24 23.53
N GLU A 24 25.94 15.28 24.87
CA GLU A 24 25.43 16.44 25.61
C GLU A 24 26.24 17.71 25.34
N GLN A 25 27.57 17.61 25.28
CA GLN A 25 28.44 18.74 24.93
C GLN A 25 28.23 19.19 23.49
N LEU A 26 28.12 18.27 22.53
CA LEU A 26 27.78 18.61 21.14
C LEU A 26 26.40 19.29 21.05
N ASN A 27 25.43 18.86 21.86
CA ASN A 27 24.10 19.48 21.97
C ASN A 27 24.13 20.89 22.58
N GLN A 28 25.19 21.29 23.28
CA GLN A 28 25.35 22.68 23.72
C GLN A 28 26.01 23.55 22.64
N VAL A 29 26.94 22.96 21.88
CA VAL A 29 27.84 23.68 20.97
C VAL A 29 27.21 23.84 19.57
N HIS A 30 26.30 22.98 19.14
CA HIS A 30 25.70 23.04 17.80
C HIS A 30 24.97 24.36 17.48
N LYS A 31 24.59 25.12 18.52
CA LYS A 31 23.92 26.43 18.39
C LYS A 31 24.88 27.58 18.09
N ILE A 32 26.19 27.35 18.16
CA ILE A 32 27.21 28.38 17.92
C ILE A 32 27.36 28.62 16.41
N ILE A 33 27.22 29.87 15.98
CA ILE A 33 27.48 30.28 14.59
C ILE A 33 28.94 29.96 14.22
N GLY A 34 29.15 29.31 13.09
CA GLY A 34 30.43 28.82 12.59
C GLY A 34 30.74 27.37 13.01
N PHE A 35 29.88 26.72 13.80
CA PHE A 35 30.10 25.32 14.18
C PHE A 35 29.96 24.38 12.98
N LEU A 36 28.90 24.55 12.17
CA LEU A 36 28.61 23.63 11.06
C LEU A 36 29.71 23.63 9.98
N PRO A 37 30.22 24.79 9.53
CA PRO A 37 31.34 24.84 8.59
C PRO A 37 32.65 24.27 9.17
N ASN A 38 32.94 24.52 10.45
CA ASN A 38 34.11 23.94 11.12
C ASN A 38 34.00 22.41 11.21
N LEU A 39 32.81 21.88 11.49
CA LEU A 39 32.56 20.45 11.48
C LEU A 39 32.82 19.85 10.10
N LEU A 40 32.35 20.49 9.02
CA LEU A 40 32.65 20.05 7.64
C LEU A 40 34.16 20.06 7.35
N GLN A 41 34.89 21.08 7.81
CA GLN A 41 36.35 21.12 7.68
C GLN A 41 37.02 19.94 8.39
N VAL A 42 36.62 19.63 9.62
CA VAL A 42 37.14 18.47 10.38
C VAL A 42 36.86 17.15 9.66
N ILE A 43 35.68 16.99 9.07
CA ILE A 43 35.31 15.79 8.29
C ILE A 43 36.23 15.62 7.06
N MET A 44 36.66 16.72 6.46
CA MET A 44 37.48 16.74 5.24
C MET A 44 38.99 16.73 5.51
N GLN A 45 39.42 16.88 6.76
CA GLN A 45 40.82 16.81 7.17
C GLN A 45 41.36 15.37 7.10
N ASN A 46 42.43 15.16 6.32
CA ASN A 46 43.02 13.83 6.10
C ASN A 46 43.89 13.34 7.28
N ASP A 47 44.28 14.25 8.17
CA ASP A 47 45.03 13.99 9.40
C ASP A 47 44.14 13.52 10.56
N VAL A 48 42.81 13.55 10.40
CA VAL A 48 41.84 13.03 11.37
C VAL A 48 41.52 11.57 11.06
N ASP A 49 41.44 10.73 12.10
CA ASP A 49 41.14 9.30 11.96
C ASP A 49 39.79 9.05 11.26
N SER A 50 39.74 8.06 10.35
CA SER A 50 38.54 7.74 9.57
C SER A 50 37.27 7.52 10.39
N PRO A 51 37.28 6.79 11.54
CA PRO A 51 36.09 6.62 12.37
C PRO A 51 35.56 7.96 12.93
N VAL A 52 36.46 8.88 13.29
CA VAL A 52 36.09 10.21 13.81
C VAL A 52 35.48 11.07 12.71
N ARG A 53 36.05 11.02 11.49
CA ARG A 53 35.49 11.71 10.31
C ARG A 53 34.10 11.18 9.95
N GLN A 54 33.90 9.86 10.03
CA GLN A 54 32.60 9.22 9.77
C GLN A 54 31.56 9.62 10.82
N ALA A 55 31.92 9.60 12.12
CA ALA A 55 31.05 10.07 13.19
C ALA A 55 30.65 11.55 12.98
N GLY A 56 31.61 12.40 12.60
CA GLY A 56 31.36 13.79 12.24
C GLY A 56 30.39 13.92 11.06
N ALA A 57 30.57 13.13 9.99
CA ALA A 57 29.69 13.16 8.81
C ALA A 57 28.26 12.70 9.13
N ILE A 58 28.09 11.70 9.99
CA ILE A 58 26.79 11.25 10.49
C ILE A 58 26.13 12.34 11.33
N TYR A 59 26.88 12.98 12.24
CA TYR A 59 26.38 14.09 13.04
C TYR A 59 25.95 15.27 12.17
N LEU A 60 26.78 15.66 11.19
CA LEU A 60 26.48 16.71 10.21
C LEU A 60 25.19 16.41 9.46
N LYS A 61 25.03 15.19 8.96
CA LYS A 61 23.81 14.73 8.28
C LYS A 61 22.58 14.87 9.17
N ASN A 62 22.65 14.38 10.40
CA ASN A 62 21.52 14.43 11.33
C ASN A 62 21.12 15.87 11.64
N LEU A 63 22.10 16.75 11.87
CA LEU A 63 21.87 18.17 12.17
C LEU A 63 21.27 18.94 10.98
N ILE A 64 21.74 18.70 9.76
CA ILE A 64 21.15 19.29 8.55
C ILE A 64 19.72 18.76 8.35
N THR A 65 19.50 17.47 8.53
CA THR A 65 18.17 16.87 8.34
C THR A 65 17.15 17.40 9.35
N SER A 66 17.55 17.61 10.61
CA SER A 66 16.66 18.08 11.66
C SER A 66 16.42 19.59 11.64
N SER A 67 17.44 20.39 11.29
CA SER A 67 17.50 21.82 11.64
C SER A 67 17.81 22.76 10.47
N TRP A 68 17.79 22.26 9.21
CA TRP A 68 17.96 23.10 8.03
C TRP A 68 16.70 23.86 7.62
N GLN A 69 15.51 23.25 7.76
CA GLN A 69 14.26 23.95 7.50
C GLN A 69 13.86 24.75 8.74
N ASP A 70 13.47 26.01 8.54
CA ASP A 70 12.88 26.82 9.62
C ASP A 70 11.49 26.27 9.96
N ARG A 71 11.30 25.82 11.21
CA ARG A 71 10.01 25.28 11.70
C ARG A 71 9.28 26.34 12.51
N GLU A 72 7.98 26.49 12.28
CA GLU A 72 7.13 27.36 13.10
C GLU A 72 6.98 26.78 14.50
N ALA A 73 6.84 27.66 15.50
CA ALA A 73 6.61 27.23 16.88
C ALA A 73 5.14 26.87 17.08
N GLU A 74 4.88 25.71 17.68
CA GLU A 74 3.53 25.40 18.16
C GLU A 74 3.11 26.40 19.27
N PRO A 75 1.82 26.75 19.39
CA PRO A 75 1.34 27.67 20.42
C PRO A 75 1.76 27.21 21.82
N GLY A 76 2.62 27.99 22.49
CA GLY A 76 3.12 27.70 23.84
C GLY A 76 4.48 26.99 23.91
N GLN A 77 5.06 26.59 22.77
CA GLN A 77 6.40 26.02 22.71
C GLN A 77 7.46 27.04 22.23
N PRO A 78 8.74 26.90 22.65
CA PRO A 78 9.82 27.74 22.12
C PRO A 78 10.08 27.43 20.65
N ILE A 79 10.53 28.44 19.89
CA ILE A 79 10.90 28.28 18.48
C ILE A 79 11.96 27.18 18.36
N PRO A 80 11.72 26.13 17.55
CA PRO A 80 12.71 25.08 17.34
C PRO A 80 14.03 25.64 16.82
N PHE A 81 15.15 25.02 17.22
CA PHE A 81 16.45 25.45 16.73
C PHE A 81 16.54 25.26 15.21
N SER A 82 16.94 26.33 14.52
CA SER A 82 17.32 26.30 13.11
C SER A 82 18.75 26.80 12.91
N ILE A 83 19.45 26.18 11.95
CA ILE A 83 20.83 26.54 11.61
C ILE A 83 20.84 27.97 11.06
N HIS A 84 21.74 28.82 11.59
CA HIS A 84 21.84 30.21 11.17
C HIS A 84 22.22 30.35 9.68
N GLU A 85 21.65 31.33 9.00
CA GLU A 85 21.82 31.52 7.54
C GLU A 85 23.28 31.70 7.11
N GLN A 86 24.13 32.30 7.97
CA GLN A 86 25.57 32.41 7.73
C GLN A 86 26.25 31.04 7.55
N ASP A 87 25.90 30.07 8.40
CA ASP A 87 26.44 28.71 8.32
C ASP A 87 25.84 27.97 7.12
N ARG A 88 24.54 28.16 6.87
CA ARG A 88 23.89 27.60 5.67
C ARG A 88 24.58 28.06 4.39
N ALA A 89 24.89 29.35 4.29
CA ALA A 89 25.58 29.92 3.13
C ALA A 89 26.98 29.32 2.92
N MET A 90 27.77 29.16 3.98
CA MET A 90 29.11 28.53 3.89
C MET A 90 29.04 27.06 3.49
N ILE A 91 28.07 26.30 4.03
CA ILE A 91 27.87 24.90 3.66
C ILE A 91 27.46 24.79 2.19
N ARG A 92 26.52 25.62 1.72
CA ARG A 92 26.14 25.68 0.31
C ARG A 92 27.32 25.98 -0.61
N ASP A 93 28.26 26.81 -0.17
CA ASP A 93 29.46 27.14 -0.93
C ASP A 93 30.54 26.04 -0.88
N THR A 94 30.44 25.01 -0.06
CA THR A 94 31.54 24.03 0.09
C THR A 94 31.12 22.57 -0.04
N ILE A 95 29.82 22.27 0.03
CA ILE A 95 29.32 20.90 0.09
C ILE A 95 29.55 20.11 -1.21
N VAL A 96 29.50 20.78 -2.37
CA VAL A 96 29.73 20.13 -3.67
C VAL A 96 31.20 19.73 -3.80
N GLU A 97 32.12 20.64 -3.48
CA GLU A 97 33.55 20.39 -3.43
C GLU A 97 33.88 19.27 -2.42
N ALA A 98 33.21 19.28 -1.26
CA ALA A 98 33.39 18.25 -0.23
C ALA A 98 32.95 16.86 -0.72
N ILE A 99 31.80 16.74 -1.40
CA ILE A 99 31.33 15.46 -1.98
C ILE A 99 32.31 14.95 -3.04
N VAL A 100 32.83 15.84 -3.88
CA VAL A 100 33.79 15.51 -4.94
C VAL A 100 35.08 14.92 -4.36
N HIS A 101 35.62 15.49 -3.29
CA HIS A 101 36.91 15.06 -2.73
C HIS A 101 36.79 14.05 -1.58
N ALA A 102 35.59 13.78 -1.06
CA ALA A 102 35.39 12.86 0.06
C ALA A 102 35.60 11.38 -0.35
N PRO A 103 36.09 10.51 0.55
CA PRO A 103 36.06 9.06 0.37
C PRO A 103 34.61 8.54 0.43
N ASP A 104 34.34 7.36 -0.16
CA ASP A 104 32.98 6.84 -0.35
C ASP A 104 32.13 6.80 0.93
N ILE A 105 32.72 6.37 2.06
CA ILE A 105 32.00 6.24 3.34
C ILE A 105 31.48 7.59 3.88
N ILE A 106 32.21 8.67 3.61
CA ILE A 106 31.83 10.05 3.96
C ILE A 106 30.91 10.61 2.88
N ARG A 107 31.23 10.36 1.60
CA ARG A 107 30.51 10.87 0.44
C ARG A 107 29.03 10.50 0.48
N VAL A 108 28.69 9.27 0.87
CA VAL A 108 27.29 8.82 1.00
C VAL A 108 26.52 9.67 2.03
N GLN A 109 27.14 10.01 3.17
CA GLN A 109 26.50 10.86 4.18
C GLN A 109 26.32 12.29 3.66
N LEU A 110 27.33 12.86 3.00
CA LEU A 110 27.25 14.20 2.40
C LEU A 110 26.21 14.29 1.27
N CYS A 111 25.97 13.20 0.54
CA CYS A 111 24.88 13.12 -0.45
C CYS A 111 23.50 13.30 0.20
N VAL A 112 23.30 12.80 1.42
CA VAL A 112 22.04 13.04 2.17
C VAL A 112 21.94 14.49 2.61
N CYS A 113 23.06 15.11 3.00
CA CYS A 113 23.11 16.53 3.34
C CYS A 113 22.69 17.39 2.13
N ILE A 114 23.33 17.22 0.97
CA ILE A 114 23.00 18.04 -0.22
C ILE A 114 21.57 17.77 -0.70
N ASN A 115 21.05 16.55 -0.58
CA ASN A 115 19.66 16.26 -0.90
C ASN A 115 18.69 17.11 -0.08
N ASN A 116 18.86 17.15 1.25
CA ASN A 116 18.05 17.99 2.13
C ASN A 116 18.23 19.49 1.86
N ILE A 117 19.45 19.94 1.55
CA ILE A 117 19.71 21.34 1.22
C ILE A 117 18.98 21.71 -0.08
N ILE A 118 19.12 20.92 -1.15
CA ILE A 118 18.43 21.16 -2.43
C ILE A 118 16.92 21.20 -2.23
N LYS A 119 16.35 20.28 -1.44
CA LYS A 119 14.90 20.19 -1.19
C LYS A 119 14.32 21.49 -0.64
N ASN A 120 15.08 22.19 0.21
CA ASN A 120 14.62 23.40 0.88
C ASN A 120 15.08 24.70 0.18
N ASP A 121 16.26 24.69 -0.45
CA ASP A 121 16.91 25.91 -0.94
C ASP A 121 16.93 26.05 -2.46
N PHE A 122 16.74 24.98 -3.27
CA PHE A 122 16.70 25.07 -4.72
C PHE A 122 15.25 25.10 -5.25
N PRO A 123 14.92 25.96 -6.24
CA PRO A 123 15.79 26.96 -6.90
C PRO A 123 15.87 28.30 -6.16
N GLY A 124 15.17 28.48 -5.04
CA GLY A 124 14.98 29.81 -4.44
C GLY A 124 16.26 30.48 -3.93
N ARG A 125 16.90 29.89 -2.91
CA ARG A 125 18.08 30.47 -2.22
C ARG A 125 19.41 29.96 -2.77
N TRP A 126 19.42 28.89 -3.56
CA TRP A 126 20.67 28.25 -4.01
C TRP A 126 20.64 27.72 -5.44
N THR A 127 20.72 28.62 -6.42
CA THR A 127 20.82 28.25 -7.84
C THR A 127 22.23 27.78 -8.24
N GLN A 128 23.27 28.22 -7.52
CA GLN A 128 24.68 27.99 -7.85
C GLN A 128 25.10 26.51 -7.80
N VAL A 129 24.28 25.64 -7.20
CA VAL A 129 24.51 24.19 -7.21
C VAL A 129 24.66 23.64 -8.64
N VAL A 130 23.87 24.18 -9.59
CA VAL A 130 23.91 23.78 -11.00
C VAL A 130 25.24 24.17 -11.64
N ASP A 131 25.71 25.39 -11.40
CA ASP A 131 26.99 25.89 -11.91
C ASP A 131 28.17 25.07 -11.38
N LYS A 132 28.16 24.76 -10.07
CA LYS A 132 29.22 23.94 -9.45
C LYS A 132 29.26 22.53 -10.03
N ILE A 133 28.11 21.88 -10.19
CA ILE A 133 28.03 20.56 -10.85
C ILE A 133 28.60 20.66 -12.27
N SER A 134 28.21 21.67 -13.04
CA SER A 134 28.70 21.90 -14.40
C SER A 134 30.22 22.05 -14.45
N ILE A 135 30.82 22.83 -13.55
CA ILE A 135 32.28 23.03 -13.48
C ILE A 135 33.01 21.70 -13.27
N TYR A 136 32.54 20.88 -12.32
CA TYR A 136 33.19 19.60 -12.02
C TYR A 136 32.97 18.53 -13.10
N LEU A 137 31.85 18.55 -13.83
CA LEU A 137 31.64 17.65 -14.97
C LEU A 137 32.55 17.97 -16.16
N GLN A 138 32.93 19.24 -16.34
CA GLN A 138 33.84 19.67 -17.41
C GLN A 138 35.32 19.49 -17.08
N ASN A 139 35.66 19.30 -15.81
CA ASN A 139 37.03 19.09 -15.36
C ASN A 139 37.54 17.72 -15.86
N PRO A 140 38.76 17.59 -16.41
CA PRO A 140 39.30 16.30 -16.84
C PRO A 140 39.61 15.30 -15.70
N ASP A 141 39.44 15.67 -14.43
CA ASP A 141 39.65 14.78 -13.29
C ASP A 141 38.54 13.72 -13.15
N VAL A 142 38.86 12.48 -13.51
CA VAL A 142 38.00 11.29 -13.40
C VAL A 142 37.47 11.09 -11.98
N ASN A 143 38.28 11.42 -10.95
CA ASN A 143 37.84 11.25 -9.56
C ASN A 143 36.74 12.25 -9.19
N GLY A 144 36.72 13.42 -9.82
CA GLY A 144 35.72 14.46 -9.58
C GLY A 144 34.36 14.18 -10.21
N TRP A 145 34.33 13.45 -11.33
CA TRP A 145 33.09 13.13 -12.04
C TRP A 145 32.08 12.36 -11.19
N ASN A 146 32.54 11.37 -10.41
CA ASN A 146 31.63 10.58 -9.60
C ASN A 146 30.90 11.44 -8.54
N GLY A 147 31.63 12.32 -7.85
CA GLY A 147 31.02 13.23 -6.88
C GLY A 147 30.03 14.21 -7.52
N ALA A 148 30.38 14.77 -8.68
CA ALA A 148 29.51 15.67 -9.42
C ALA A 148 28.22 14.97 -9.91
N LEU A 149 28.33 13.74 -10.42
CA LEU A 149 27.19 12.91 -10.83
C LEU A 149 26.30 12.54 -9.64
N LEU A 150 26.87 12.29 -8.46
CA LEU A 150 26.10 12.05 -7.24
C LEU A 150 25.33 13.30 -6.81
N CYS A 151 25.94 14.48 -6.84
CA CYS A 151 25.25 15.76 -6.60
C CYS A 151 24.11 15.98 -7.61
N MET A 152 24.37 15.76 -8.89
CA MET A 152 23.36 15.84 -9.96
C MET A 152 22.21 14.86 -9.74
N TYR A 153 22.51 13.64 -9.29
CA TYR A 153 21.48 12.66 -8.93
C TYR A 153 20.58 13.16 -7.79
N GLN A 154 21.15 13.76 -6.74
CA GLN A 154 20.33 14.32 -5.65
C GLN A 154 19.46 15.49 -6.12
N LEU A 155 19.95 16.31 -7.05
CA LEU A 155 19.17 17.38 -7.68
C LEU A 155 17.96 16.82 -8.42
N VAL A 156 18.16 15.83 -9.29
CA VAL A 156 17.07 15.20 -10.06
C VAL A 156 16.09 14.47 -9.14
N LYS A 157 16.59 13.73 -8.14
CA LYS A 157 15.78 12.91 -7.23
C LYS A 157 14.78 13.73 -6.41
N ASN A 158 15.11 14.96 -6.03
CA ASN A 158 14.18 15.85 -5.31
C ASN A 158 12.94 16.25 -6.12
N TYR A 159 13.00 16.12 -7.44
CA TYR A 159 11.90 16.40 -8.36
C TYR A 159 11.29 15.14 -8.97
N GLU A 160 11.72 13.95 -8.56
CA GLU A 160 11.29 12.66 -9.10
C GLU A 160 9.76 12.51 -9.06
N TYR A 161 9.15 12.80 -7.90
CA TYR A 161 7.70 12.68 -7.65
C TYR A 161 6.94 14.01 -7.84
N LYS A 162 7.61 15.07 -8.31
CA LYS A 162 6.99 16.38 -8.50
C LYS A 162 6.13 16.38 -9.77
N LYS A 163 4.98 17.06 -9.72
CA LYS A 163 4.11 17.24 -10.89
C LYS A 163 4.80 18.09 -11.96
N SER A 164 4.41 17.93 -13.23
CA SER A 164 5.05 18.60 -14.39
C SER A 164 5.25 20.11 -14.17
N GLY A 165 4.23 20.82 -13.68
CA GLY A 165 4.32 22.27 -13.41
C GLY A 165 5.34 22.68 -12.32
N GLU A 166 5.65 21.81 -11.36
CA GLU A 166 6.65 22.07 -10.31
C GLU A 166 8.08 21.73 -10.75
N ARG A 167 8.26 21.09 -11.92
CA ARG A 167 9.56 20.65 -12.45
C ARG A 167 10.25 21.68 -13.33
N ALA A 168 9.66 22.85 -13.56
CA ALA A 168 10.26 23.92 -14.36
C ALA A 168 11.71 24.26 -13.94
N PRO A 169 12.05 24.39 -12.64
CA PRO A 169 13.43 24.68 -12.23
C PRO A 169 14.43 23.57 -12.56
N LEU A 170 14.00 22.31 -12.42
CA LEU A 170 14.83 21.17 -12.83
C LEU A 170 15.02 21.17 -14.36
N THR A 171 13.96 21.46 -15.10
CA THR A 171 13.97 21.50 -16.57
C THR A 171 14.99 22.53 -17.08
N GLU A 172 15.03 23.72 -16.47
CA GLU A 172 16.04 24.74 -16.76
C GLU A 172 17.47 24.28 -16.44
N ALA A 173 17.69 23.66 -15.29
CA ALA A 173 19.00 23.11 -14.93
C ALA A 173 19.47 22.02 -15.92
N MET A 174 18.54 21.15 -16.36
CA MET A 174 18.85 20.06 -17.27
C MET A 174 19.17 20.53 -18.70
N ASN A 175 18.73 21.72 -19.13
CA ASN A 175 19.18 22.30 -20.41
C ASN A 175 20.70 22.50 -20.45
N LEU A 176 21.33 22.79 -19.31
CA LEU A 176 22.79 22.91 -19.19
C LEU A 176 23.46 21.55 -18.92
N LEU A 177 22.92 20.78 -17.97
CA LEU A 177 23.60 19.60 -17.44
C LEU A 177 23.41 18.33 -18.31
N LEU A 178 22.27 18.17 -19.00
CA LEU A 178 21.98 16.97 -19.79
C LEU A 178 22.98 16.78 -20.96
N PRO A 179 23.33 17.82 -21.74
CA PRO A 179 24.34 17.68 -22.80
C PRO A 179 25.74 17.33 -22.26
N GLN A 180 26.11 17.86 -21.09
CA GLN A 180 27.40 17.54 -20.45
C GLN A 180 27.44 16.09 -19.98
N MET A 181 26.34 15.63 -19.36
CA MET A 181 26.18 14.24 -18.95
C MET A 181 26.25 13.29 -20.15
N TYR A 182 25.64 13.67 -21.29
CA TYR A 182 25.74 12.90 -22.54
C TYR A 182 27.17 12.84 -23.09
N ASN A 183 27.89 13.96 -23.14
CA ASN A 183 29.29 13.99 -23.59
C ASN A 183 30.19 13.13 -22.70
N LEU A 184 29.99 13.20 -21.39
CA LEU A 184 30.69 12.33 -20.45
C LEU A 184 30.38 10.85 -20.70
N MET A 185 29.11 10.52 -20.94
CA MET A 185 28.72 9.16 -21.31
C MET A 185 29.43 8.67 -22.58
N MET A 186 29.52 9.50 -23.61
CA MET A 186 30.23 9.17 -24.87
C MET A 186 31.73 8.97 -24.67
N ASN A 187 32.35 9.70 -23.76
CA ASN A 187 33.76 9.51 -23.41
C ASN A 187 33.98 8.17 -22.68
N LEU A 188 33.04 7.79 -21.81
CA LEU A 188 33.15 6.60 -20.97
C LEU A 188 32.71 5.32 -21.68
N ILE A 189 31.78 5.39 -22.65
CA ILE A 189 31.10 4.22 -23.19
C ILE A 189 32.08 3.19 -23.76
N ASN A 190 33.19 3.61 -24.38
CA ASN A 190 34.18 2.70 -24.96
C ASN A 190 35.25 2.20 -23.97
N ASP A 191 35.30 2.74 -22.75
CA ASP A 191 36.22 2.30 -21.71
C ASP A 191 35.61 1.12 -20.91
N PRO A 192 36.22 -0.08 -20.95
CA PRO A 192 35.73 -1.25 -20.23
C PRO A 192 36.11 -1.28 -18.74
N SER A 193 36.83 -0.27 -18.22
CA SER A 193 37.24 -0.23 -16.81
C SER A 193 36.03 -0.27 -15.86
N GLU A 194 36.16 -0.96 -14.73
CA GLU A 194 35.10 -1.04 -13.71
C GLU A 194 34.66 0.36 -13.24
N GLN A 195 35.61 1.27 -13.04
CA GLN A 195 35.33 2.65 -12.63
C GLN A 195 34.49 3.39 -13.69
N SER A 196 34.80 3.22 -14.98
CA SER A 196 33.99 3.78 -16.07
C SER A 196 32.58 3.17 -16.11
N VAL A 197 32.45 1.85 -15.97
CA VAL A 197 31.16 1.16 -15.98
C VAL A 197 30.27 1.60 -14.82
N LEU A 198 30.84 1.80 -13.63
CA LEU A 198 30.11 2.34 -12.46
C LEU A 198 29.62 3.77 -12.71
N MET A 199 30.42 4.61 -13.39
CA MET A 199 30.00 5.96 -13.78
C MET A 199 28.91 5.94 -14.85
N GLN A 200 29.01 5.07 -15.87
CA GLN A 200 27.97 4.84 -16.86
C GLN A 200 26.65 4.44 -16.19
N LYS A 201 26.71 3.53 -15.22
CA LYS A 201 25.56 3.16 -14.39
C LYS A 201 24.99 4.35 -13.62
N GLN A 202 25.84 5.22 -13.05
CA GLN A 202 25.36 6.41 -12.33
C GLN A 202 24.69 7.41 -13.29
N ILE A 203 25.21 7.60 -14.49
CA ILE A 203 24.61 8.44 -15.55
C ILE A 203 23.23 7.91 -15.95
N LEU A 204 23.10 6.61 -16.23
CA LEU A 204 21.81 6.02 -16.57
C LEU A 204 20.80 6.15 -15.42
N LYS A 205 21.26 6.00 -14.17
CA LYS A 205 20.41 6.20 -12.98
C LYS A 205 19.86 7.63 -12.87
N ILE A 206 20.67 8.64 -13.22
CA ILE A 206 20.24 10.04 -13.28
C ILE A 206 19.21 10.23 -14.40
N PHE A 207 19.48 9.70 -15.60
CA PHE A 207 18.55 9.77 -16.72
C PHE A 207 17.22 9.11 -16.39
N TYR A 208 17.25 7.94 -15.78
CA TYR A 208 16.04 7.23 -15.36
C TYR A 208 15.23 8.03 -14.33
N ALA A 209 15.85 8.56 -13.27
CA ALA A 209 15.17 9.39 -12.28
C ALA A 209 14.57 10.67 -12.89
N LEU A 210 15.21 11.20 -13.94
CA LEU A 210 14.69 12.33 -14.70
C LEU A 210 13.41 11.95 -15.47
N THR A 211 13.33 10.74 -16.03
CA THR A 211 12.29 10.37 -16.99
C THR A 211 11.23 9.39 -16.48
N GLN A 212 11.39 8.77 -15.31
CA GLN A 212 10.52 7.67 -14.86
C GLN A 212 9.05 8.08 -14.70
N TYR A 213 8.80 9.24 -14.09
CA TYR A 213 7.43 9.69 -13.78
C TYR A 213 6.90 10.75 -14.74
N ALA A 214 7.79 11.50 -15.41
CA ALA A 214 7.45 12.45 -16.46
C ALA A 214 8.58 12.50 -17.48
N LEU A 215 8.25 12.47 -18.78
CA LEU A 215 9.21 12.67 -19.86
C LEU A 215 9.12 14.14 -20.34
N PRO A 216 10.09 15.01 -19.98
CA PRO A 216 10.04 16.43 -20.33
C PRO A 216 10.41 16.65 -21.81
N LEU A 217 9.42 16.58 -22.70
CA LEU A 217 9.61 16.71 -24.15
C LEU A 217 10.20 18.07 -24.60
N GLU A 218 10.12 19.10 -23.75
CA GLU A 218 10.73 20.41 -23.98
C GLU A 218 12.26 20.36 -23.99
N VAL A 219 12.86 19.51 -23.15
CA VAL A 219 14.32 19.36 -23.02
C VAL A 219 14.79 18.11 -23.75
N ILE A 220 14.02 17.02 -23.67
CA ILE A 220 14.32 15.76 -24.33
C ILE A 220 13.60 15.73 -25.67
N THR A 221 14.17 16.43 -26.64
CA THR A 221 13.70 16.41 -28.03
C THR A 221 13.85 15.02 -28.63
N LYS A 222 13.19 14.75 -29.78
CA LYS A 222 13.33 13.47 -30.51
C LYS A 222 14.79 13.12 -30.81
N GLU A 223 15.64 14.10 -31.11
CA GLU A 223 17.07 13.89 -31.36
C GLU A 223 17.82 13.47 -30.09
N ILE A 224 17.63 14.22 -28.99
CA ILE A 224 18.26 13.91 -27.70
C ILE A 224 17.80 12.53 -27.22
N PHE A 225 16.51 12.24 -27.31
CA PHE A 225 15.95 10.94 -26.97
C PHE A 225 16.59 9.80 -27.79
N SER A 226 16.72 10.00 -29.11
CA SER A 226 17.33 9.00 -30.00
C SER A 226 18.75 8.64 -29.58
N ASN A 227 19.53 9.64 -29.17
CA ASN A 227 20.90 9.44 -28.70
C ASN A 227 20.96 8.61 -27.40
N TRP A 228 20.05 8.86 -26.46
CA TRP A 228 19.95 8.09 -25.21
C TRP A 228 19.46 6.65 -25.43
N MET A 229 18.54 6.44 -26.38
CA MET A 229 18.10 5.09 -26.74
C MET A 229 19.22 4.29 -27.40
N GLU A 230 20.04 4.93 -28.23
CA GLU A 230 21.21 4.30 -28.82
C GLU A 230 22.26 3.92 -27.76
N ILE A 231 22.49 4.77 -26.75
CA ILE A 231 23.33 4.41 -25.58
C ILE A 231 22.80 3.14 -24.90
N CYS A 232 21.50 3.11 -24.58
CA CYS A 232 20.90 1.96 -23.90
C CYS A 232 21.03 0.70 -24.76
N ARG A 233 20.76 0.81 -26.07
CA ARG A 233 20.92 -0.28 -27.03
C ARG A 233 22.36 -0.81 -27.07
N GLN A 234 23.37 0.06 -27.11
CA GLN A 234 24.79 -0.34 -27.13
C GLN A 234 25.22 -1.06 -25.84
N ILE A 235 24.74 -0.60 -24.67
CA ILE A 235 25.03 -1.23 -23.38
C ILE A 235 24.38 -2.61 -23.28
N LEU A 236 23.14 -2.73 -23.76
CA LEU A 236 22.43 -4.00 -23.78
C LEU A 236 23.09 -5.00 -24.76
N ASP A 237 23.62 -4.54 -25.89
CA ASP A 237 24.29 -5.38 -26.90
C ASP A 237 25.72 -5.80 -26.50
N ARG A 238 26.36 -5.09 -25.56
CA ARG A 238 27.71 -5.42 -25.08
C ARG A 238 27.73 -6.76 -24.33
N PRO A 239 28.67 -7.68 -24.58
CA PRO A 239 28.80 -8.88 -23.77
C PRO A 239 29.25 -8.54 -22.34
N ALA A 240 28.66 -9.21 -21.34
CA ALA A 240 29.19 -9.16 -19.98
C ALA A 240 30.48 -10.02 -19.90
N PRO A 241 31.45 -9.67 -19.04
CA PRO A 241 32.59 -10.54 -18.77
C PRO A 241 32.16 -11.90 -18.23
N ASP A 242 32.97 -12.92 -18.47
CA ASP A 242 32.75 -14.25 -17.90
C ASP A 242 32.78 -14.19 -16.37
N SER A 243 31.71 -14.68 -15.74
CA SER A 243 31.48 -14.65 -14.31
C SER A 243 31.26 -16.05 -13.73
N SER A 244 31.59 -17.12 -14.47
CA SER A 244 31.37 -18.50 -14.02
C SER A 244 32.17 -18.88 -12.76
N HIS A 245 33.23 -18.12 -12.46
CA HIS A 245 34.10 -18.31 -11.30
C HIS A 245 33.66 -17.49 -10.08
N ILE A 246 32.62 -16.67 -10.22
CA ILE A 246 32.04 -15.84 -9.16
C ILE A 246 30.81 -16.57 -8.63
N ASP A 247 30.62 -16.51 -7.30
CA ASP A 247 29.46 -17.06 -6.62
C ASP A 247 28.17 -16.47 -7.18
N GLU A 248 27.11 -17.28 -7.30
CA GLU A 248 25.91 -16.90 -8.05
C GLU A 248 25.26 -15.61 -7.52
N ASP A 249 25.27 -15.43 -6.20
CA ASP A 249 24.72 -14.27 -5.49
C ASP A 249 25.51 -12.98 -5.70
N GLU A 250 26.81 -13.06 -6.02
CA GLU A 250 27.66 -11.89 -6.26
C GLU A 250 27.63 -11.46 -7.73
N ARG A 251 27.26 -12.34 -8.67
CA ARG A 251 27.21 -12.02 -10.11
C ARG A 251 26.30 -10.83 -10.43
N PRO A 252 25.07 -10.69 -9.88
CA PRO A 252 24.23 -9.51 -10.09
C PRO A 252 24.88 -8.18 -9.66
N GLU A 253 25.78 -8.23 -8.68
CA GLU A 253 26.44 -7.06 -8.11
C GLU A 253 27.60 -6.53 -8.97
N MET A 254 28.00 -7.27 -10.01
CA MET A 254 29.03 -6.82 -10.95
C MET A 254 28.63 -5.51 -11.65
N PRO A 255 29.57 -4.57 -11.87
CA PRO A 255 29.31 -3.31 -12.57
C PRO A 255 28.59 -3.46 -13.93
N TRP A 256 28.97 -4.47 -14.72
CA TRP A 256 28.41 -4.73 -16.05
C TRP A 256 26.92 -5.14 -16.00
N TRP A 257 26.53 -5.93 -15.00
CA TRP A 257 25.12 -6.29 -14.79
C TRP A 257 24.33 -5.11 -14.22
N LYS A 258 24.93 -4.32 -13.31
CA LYS A 258 24.34 -3.08 -12.78
C LYS A 258 24.03 -2.06 -13.88
N VAL A 259 24.95 -1.83 -14.83
CA VAL A 259 24.71 -0.88 -15.93
C VAL A 259 23.67 -1.42 -16.93
N LYS A 260 23.71 -2.71 -17.27
CA LYS A 260 22.72 -3.37 -18.13
C LYS A 260 21.32 -3.31 -17.53
N LYS A 261 21.19 -3.52 -16.22
CA LYS A 261 19.93 -3.35 -15.47
C LYS A 261 19.33 -1.97 -15.74
N TRP A 262 20.09 -0.90 -15.53
CA TRP A 262 19.57 0.45 -15.74
C TRP A 262 19.21 0.71 -17.20
N ALA A 263 19.99 0.20 -18.16
CA ALA A 263 19.64 0.32 -19.58
C ALA A 263 18.34 -0.42 -19.92
N ALA A 264 18.15 -1.65 -19.42
CA ALA A 264 16.93 -2.45 -19.58
C ALA A 264 15.72 -1.75 -18.95
N HIS A 265 15.89 -1.25 -17.72
CA HIS A 265 14.84 -0.56 -16.98
C HIS A 265 14.41 0.74 -17.67
N ILE A 266 15.35 1.51 -18.24
CA ILE A 266 15.02 2.70 -19.03
C ILE A 266 14.19 2.32 -20.25
N VAL A 267 14.63 1.34 -21.07
CA VAL A 267 13.91 1.01 -22.31
C VAL A 267 12.51 0.43 -22.02
N LEU A 268 12.37 -0.37 -20.96
CA LEU A 268 11.09 -0.86 -20.45
C LEU A 268 10.19 0.30 -20.03
N ARG A 269 10.68 1.17 -19.14
CA ARG A 269 9.94 2.34 -18.64
C ARG A 269 9.51 3.27 -19.76
N MET A 270 10.36 3.48 -20.77
CA MET A 270 10.02 4.30 -21.92
C MET A 270 8.88 3.68 -22.72
N PHE A 271 8.91 2.36 -22.94
CA PHE A 271 7.86 1.69 -23.69
C PHE A 271 6.53 1.63 -22.92
N GLU A 272 6.57 1.16 -21.66
CA GLU A 272 5.37 0.91 -20.86
C GLU A 272 4.57 2.20 -20.54
N ARG A 273 5.25 3.34 -20.36
CA ARG A 273 4.59 4.61 -19.99
C ARG A 273 4.35 5.54 -21.17
N TYR A 274 5.32 5.66 -22.07
CA TYR A 274 5.34 6.73 -23.08
C TYR A 274 5.30 6.20 -24.51
N GLY A 275 5.84 5.00 -24.76
CA GLY A 275 6.12 4.47 -26.07
C GLY A 275 5.08 3.50 -26.63
N SER A 276 3.99 3.27 -25.89
CA SER A 276 2.94 2.29 -26.22
C SER A 276 1.67 3.00 -26.68
N PRO A 277 1.41 3.13 -28.01
CA PRO A 277 0.19 3.74 -28.52
C PRO A 277 -1.07 3.13 -27.88
N GLY A 278 -2.06 3.95 -27.54
CA GLY A 278 -3.27 3.50 -26.85
C GLY A 278 -3.13 3.30 -25.33
N ASN A 279 -1.92 3.05 -24.82
CA ASN A 279 -1.66 2.76 -23.40
C ASN A 279 -0.70 3.78 -22.75
N VAL A 280 -0.73 5.04 -23.21
CA VAL A 280 0.13 6.11 -22.65
C VAL A 280 -0.46 6.71 -21.38
N VAL A 281 0.40 7.14 -20.45
CA VAL A 281 -0.03 7.75 -19.18
C VAL A 281 -0.76 9.09 -19.36
N SER A 282 -0.53 9.79 -20.48
CA SER A 282 -1.10 11.10 -20.79
C SER A 282 -1.22 11.28 -22.31
N LYS A 283 -2.30 11.93 -22.77
CA LYS A 283 -2.59 12.14 -24.20
C LYS A 283 -1.50 12.95 -24.92
N GLU A 284 -0.71 13.73 -24.18
CA GLU A 284 0.42 14.49 -24.75
C GLU A 284 1.52 13.60 -25.34
N TYR A 285 1.59 12.33 -24.94
CA TYR A 285 2.59 11.38 -25.41
C TYR A 285 2.14 10.56 -26.61
N ASN A 286 0.90 10.70 -27.13
CA ASN A 286 0.42 9.89 -28.25
C ASN A 286 1.31 10.00 -29.50
N GLU A 287 1.65 11.22 -29.91
CA GLU A 287 2.55 11.42 -31.07
C GLU A 287 3.96 10.87 -30.83
N PHE A 288 4.41 10.89 -29.57
CA PHE A 288 5.68 10.31 -29.18
C PHE A 288 5.63 8.78 -29.22
N ALA A 289 4.52 8.18 -28.78
CA ALA A 289 4.31 6.74 -28.76
C ALA A 289 4.33 6.14 -30.16
N ASP A 290 3.60 6.75 -31.10
CA ASP A 290 3.58 6.31 -32.50
C ASP A 290 4.98 6.35 -33.13
N TRP A 291 5.71 7.44 -32.85
CA TRP A 291 7.09 7.60 -33.31
C TRP A 291 8.04 6.59 -32.65
N PHE A 292 7.93 6.38 -31.34
CA PHE A 292 8.78 5.46 -30.58
C PHE A 292 8.62 4.03 -31.10
N LEU A 293 7.37 3.59 -31.24
CA LEU A 293 7.02 2.24 -31.67
C LEU A 293 7.65 1.92 -33.02
N GLN A 294 7.55 2.83 -33.99
CA GLN A 294 8.08 2.65 -35.34
C GLN A 294 9.61 2.79 -35.43
N THR A 295 10.22 3.63 -34.59
CA THR A 295 11.64 4.01 -34.73
C THR A 295 12.58 3.09 -33.95
N PHE A 296 12.26 2.76 -32.69
CA PHE A 296 13.22 2.10 -31.79
C PHE A 296 12.91 0.64 -31.52
N THR A 297 11.63 0.27 -31.49
CA THR A 297 11.19 -1.07 -31.05
C THR A 297 11.89 -2.18 -31.81
N SER A 298 12.07 -2.02 -33.12
CA SER A 298 12.78 -3.00 -33.95
C SER A 298 14.23 -3.22 -33.50
N GLY A 299 14.98 -2.13 -33.26
CA GLY A 299 16.38 -2.20 -32.84
C GLY A 299 16.54 -2.71 -31.41
N LEU A 300 15.63 -2.32 -30.51
CA LEU A 300 15.61 -2.76 -29.12
C LEU A 300 15.26 -4.24 -29.01
N LEU A 301 14.20 -4.71 -29.69
CA LEU A 301 13.82 -6.12 -29.72
C LEU A 301 14.95 -7.02 -30.22
N ASN A 302 15.69 -6.60 -31.25
CA ASN A 302 16.84 -7.37 -31.73
C ASN A 302 17.90 -7.61 -30.66
N VAL A 303 18.18 -6.62 -29.81
CA VAL A 303 19.15 -6.77 -28.72
C VAL A 303 18.58 -7.58 -27.57
N LEU A 304 17.32 -7.36 -27.21
CA LEU A 304 16.63 -8.12 -26.17
C LEU A 304 16.51 -9.61 -26.53
N LEU A 305 16.24 -9.94 -27.80
CA LEU A 305 16.25 -11.32 -28.29
C LEU A 305 17.64 -11.96 -28.21
N LYS A 306 18.73 -11.20 -28.37
CA LYS A 306 20.09 -11.72 -28.13
C LYS A 306 20.33 -12.02 -26.65
N ILE A 307 19.77 -11.25 -25.73
CA ILE A 307 19.85 -11.55 -24.28
C ILE A 307 19.12 -12.87 -23.98
N LEU A 308 17.94 -13.08 -24.58
CA LEU A 308 17.24 -14.37 -24.46
C LEU A 308 18.04 -15.52 -25.06
N ASP A 309 18.71 -15.29 -26.20
CA ASP A 309 19.60 -16.30 -26.81
C ASP A 309 20.83 -16.61 -25.93
N GLN A 310 21.38 -15.63 -25.20
CA GLN A 310 22.45 -15.87 -24.23
C GLN A 310 21.99 -16.86 -23.15
N TYR A 311 20.81 -16.64 -22.57
CA TYR A 311 20.23 -17.55 -21.60
C TYR A 311 20.01 -18.95 -22.17
N ARG A 312 19.47 -19.06 -23.39
CA ARG A 312 19.30 -20.34 -24.10
C ARG A 312 20.62 -21.09 -24.26
N ASN A 313 21.70 -20.38 -24.55
CA ASN A 313 23.05 -20.94 -24.68
C ASN A 313 23.78 -21.15 -23.35
N LYS A 314 23.06 -21.08 -22.21
CA LYS A 314 23.60 -21.24 -20.85
C LYS A 314 24.68 -20.21 -20.48
N ILE A 315 24.63 -19.04 -21.11
CA ILE A 315 25.40 -17.87 -20.69
C ILE A 315 24.58 -17.15 -19.62
N TYR A 316 25.23 -16.86 -18.48
CA TYR A 316 24.57 -16.20 -17.36
C TYR A 316 23.95 -14.85 -17.78
N VAL A 317 22.72 -14.62 -17.33
CA VAL A 317 22.00 -13.35 -17.44
C VAL A 317 21.49 -13.00 -16.05
N SER A 318 21.74 -11.79 -15.57
CA SER A 318 21.26 -11.42 -14.24
C SER A 318 19.73 -11.46 -14.17
N PRO A 319 19.13 -11.95 -13.08
CA PRO A 319 17.68 -12.10 -12.93
C PRO A 319 16.93 -10.84 -13.34
N ARG A 320 17.36 -9.68 -12.84
CA ARG A 320 16.69 -8.41 -13.13
C ARG A 320 16.73 -8.00 -14.61
N VAL A 321 17.83 -8.26 -15.32
CA VAL A 321 17.91 -7.97 -16.76
C VAL A 321 16.99 -8.93 -17.53
N MET A 322 16.87 -10.18 -17.09
CA MET A 322 15.89 -11.13 -17.65
C MET A 322 14.47 -10.64 -17.43
N THR A 323 14.11 -10.26 -16.20
CA THR A 323 12.78 -9.72 -15.84
C THR A 323 12.41 -8.50 -16.71
N ASP A 324 13.28 -7.49 -16.78
CA ASP A 324 13.02 -6.29 -17.58
C ASP A 324 12.91 -6.62 -19.09
N THR A 325 13.67 -7.61 -19.58
CA THR A 325 13.62 -8.09 -20.96
C THR A 325 12.28 -8.76 -21.29
N LEU A 326 11.82 -9.67 -20.42
CA LEU A 326 10.54 -10.37 -20.58
C LEU A 326 9.37 -9.38 -20.51
N ASN A 327 9.40 -8.43 -19.58
CA ASN A 327 8.40 -7.38 -19.45
C ASN A 327 8.35 -6.46 -20.69
N TYR A 328 9.49 -6.11 -21.28
CA TYR A 328 9.51 -5.34 -22.52
C TYR A 328 8.82 -6.12 -23.65
N ILE A 329 9.11 -7.41 -23.78
CA ILE A 329 8.48 -8.27 -24.78
C ILE A 329 6.97 -8.40 -24.50
N LYS A 330 6.56 -8.46 -23.22
CA LYS A 330 5.14 -8.50 -22.82
C LYS A 330 4.38 -7.29 -23.36
N HIS A 331 4.94 -6.08 -23.27
CA HIS A 331 4.34 -4.89 -23.87
C HIS A 331 4.42 -4.92 -25.40
N ALA A 332 5.51 -5.43 -25.97
CA ALA A 332 5.69 -5.55 -27.42
C ALA A 332 4.67 -6.50 -28.08
N VAL A 333 4.16 -7.49 -27.35
CA VAL A 333 3.16 -8.44 -27.86
C VAL A 333 1.84 -7.76 -28.17
N SER A 334 1.48 -6.69 -27.47
CA SER A 334 0.21 -5.96 -27.66
C SER A 334 0.14 -5.17 -28.98
N HIS A 335 1.28 -4.86 -29.61
CA HIS A 335 1.35 -4.03 -30.83
C HIS A 335 1.68 -4.84 -32.09
N ALA A 336 0.91 -4.67 -33.17
CA ALA A 336 1.06 -5.34 -34.46
C ALA A 336 2.45 -5.12 -35.07
N HIS A 337 3.01 -3.90 -34.94
CA HIS A 337 4.32 -3.57 -35.46
C HIS A 337 5.42 -4.48 -34.89
N SER A 338 5.50 -4.59 -33.56
CA SER A 338 6.45 -5.47 -32.87
C SER A 338 6.09 -6.95 -32.98
N TRP A 339 4.79 -7.28 -32.99
CA TRP A 339 4.35 -8.67 -33.14
C TRP A 339 4.81 -9.29 -34.46
N LYS A 340 4.85 -8.53 -35.55
CA LYS A 340 5.42 -9.00 -36.84
C LYS A 340 6.85 -9.51 -36.69
N MET A 341 7.63 -8.93 -35.79
CA MET A 341 9.01 -9.32 -35.51
C MET A 341 9.09 -10.47 -34.50
N LEU A 342 8.21 -10.50 -33.50
CA LEU A 342 8.22 -11.51 -32.44
C LEU A 342 7.61 -12.84 -32.88
N LYS A 343 6.58 -12.81 -33.74
CA LYS A 343 5.82 -13.98 -34.18
C LYS A 343 6.68 -15.15 -34.69
N PRO A 344 7.75 -14.96 -35.49
CA PRO A 344 8.62 -16.05 -35.93
C PRO A 344 9.44 -16.69 -34.80
N HIS A 345 9.71 -15.95 -33.73
CA HIS A 345 10.56 -16.38 -32.61
C HIS A 345 9.76 -16.82 -31.38
N PHE A 346 8.48 -16.48 -31.32
CA PHE A 346 7.64 -16.67 -30.15
C PHE A 346 7.64 -18.11 -29.61
N ILE A 347 7.48 -19.13 -30.47
CA ILE A 347 7.50 -20.52 -30.02
C ILE A 347 8.85 -20.92 -29.39
N ALA A 348 9.96 -20.43 -29.96
CA ALA A 348 11.28 -20.67 -29.37
C ALA A 348 11.43 -19.95 -28.02
N ILE A 349 10.87 -18.75 -27.87
CA ILE A 349 10.84 -18.06 -26.57
C ILE A 349 10.04 -18.89 -25.54
N ILE A 350 8.89 -19.44 -25.93
CA ILE A 350 8.10 -20.31 -25.05
C ILE A 350 8.90 -21.57 -24.65
N GLN A 351 9.48 -22.28 -25.62
CA GLN A 351 10.14 -23.57 -25.41
C GLN A 351 11.52 -23.46 -24.74
N ASP A 352 12.34 -22.51 -25.16
CA ASP A 352 13.75 -22.44 -24.80
C ASP A 352 14.03 -21.44 -23.67
N VAL A 353 13.08 -20.56 -23.34
CA VAL A 353 13.24 -19.51 -22.32
C VAL A 353 12.18 -19.63 -21.23
N ILE A 354 10.89 -19.47 -21.56
CA ILE A 354 9.81 -19.45 -20.56
C ILE A 354 9.69 -20.81 -19.87
N PHE A 355 9.64 -21.91 -20.62
CA PHE A 355 9.49 -23.24 -20.03
C PHE A 355 10.63 -23.60 -19.05
N PRO A 356 11.92 -23.40 -19.38
CA PRO A 356 13.01 -23.58 -18.42
C PRO A 356 12.93 -22.67 -17.20
N LEU A 357 12.51 -21.40 -17.35
CA LEU A 357 12.35 -20.48 -16.23
C LEU A 357 11.21 -20.89 -15.28
N MET A 358 10.13 -21.45 -15.82
CA MET A 358 8.97 -21.90 -15.04
C MET A 358 9.15 -23.30 -14.43
N SER A 359 10.21 -24.02 -14.79
CA SER A 359 10.51 -25.36 -14.26
C SER A 359 11.20 -25.26 -12.90
N TYR A 360 10.89 -26.20 -12.01
CA TYR A 360 11.57 -26.35 -10.72
C TYR A 360 13.10 -26.32 -10.87
N SER A 361 13.75 -25.38 -10.21
CA SER A 361 15.19 -25.12 -10.38
C SER A 361 16.05 -25.98 -9.44
N GLU A 362 17.38 -25.81 -9.50
CA GLU A 362 18.29 -26.40 -8.50
C GLU A 362 18.25 -25.60 -7.19
N ALA A 363 18.11 -24.27 -7.26
CA ALA A 363 17.94 -23.42 -6.09
C ALA A 363 16.64 -23.73 -5.33
N ASP A 364 15.54 -23.98 -6.06
CA ASP A 364 14.28 -24.42 -5.43
C ASP A 364 14.44 -25.77 -4.71
N GLU A 365 15.23 -26.70 -5.27
CA GLU A 365 15.49 -28.02 -4.67
C GLU A 365 16.34 -27.91 -3.41
N GLU A 366 17.40 -27.10 -3.45
CA GLU A 366 18.25 -26.83 -2.30
C GLU A 366 17.45 -26.20 -1.16
N LEU A 367 16.64 -25.18 -1.46
CA LEU A 367 15.83 -24.52 -0.44
C LEU A 367 14.75 -25.46 0.12
N TRP A 368 14.08 -26.22 -0.74
CA TRP A 368 13.09 -27.21 -0.32
C TRP A 368 13.67 -28.29 0.60
N GLU A 369 14.92 -28.73 0.39
CA GLU A 369 15.56 -29.75 1.23
C GLU A 369 16.16 -29.17 2.53
N THR A 370 16.70 -27.95 2.48
CA THR A 370 17.45 -27.35 3.59
C THR A 370 16.56 -26.54 4.53
N ASP A 371 15.62 -25.75 4.00
CA ASP A 371 14.69 -24.92 4.75
C ASP A 371 13.32 -24.80 4.04
N PRO A 372 12.43 -25.80 4.23
CA PRO A 372 11.10 -25.79 3.63
C PRO A 372 10.22 -24.62 4.06
N ILE A 373 10.48 -24.00 5.22
CA ILE A 373 9.71 -22.85 5.72
C ILE A 373 10.10 -21.62 4.92
N GLU A 374 11.39 -21.40 4.71
CA GLU A 374 11.88 -20.33 3.83
C GLU A 374 11.42 -20.53 2.38
N TYR A 375 11.36 -21.77 1.88
CA TYR A 375 10.75 -22.05 0.57
C TYR A 375 9.30 -21.57 0.50
N ILE A 376 8.49 -21.85 1.53
CA ILE A 376 7.10 -21.38 1.60
C ILE A 376 7.06 -19.85 1.64
N ARG A 377 7.89 -19.22 2.48
CA ARG A 377 7.94 -17.76 2.58
C ARG A 377 8.25 -17.11 1.24
N GLN A 378 9.29 -17.57 0.54
CA GLN A 378 9.64 -17.03 -0.79
C GLN A 378 8.54 -17.24 -1.84
N LYS A 379 7.85 -18.38 -1.83
CA LYS A 379 6.77 -18.64 -2.81
C LYS A 379 5.50 -17.83 -2.58
N PHE A 380 5.21 -17.47 -1.33
CA PHE A 380 4.02 -16.71 -0.93
C PHE A 380 4.33 -15.23 -0.64
N ASP A 381 5.59 -14.79 -0.79
CA ASP A 381 5.97 -13.38 -0.63
C ASP A 381 5.46 -12.54 -1.82
N VAL A 382 4.57 -11.60 -1.51
CA VAL A 382 3.99 -10.63 -2.47
C VAL A 382 5.06 -9.74 -3.11
N PHE A 383 6.24 -9.62 -2.48
CA PHE A 383 7.36 -8.81 -2.97
C PHE A 383 8.40 -9.62 -3.79
N ASP A 384 8.27 -10.95 -3.90
CA ASP A 384 9.19 -11.81 -4.67
C ASP A 384 9.12 -11.57 -6.19
N ASP A 385 8.09 -10.85 -6.66
CA ASP A 385 7.93 -10.37 -8.05
C ASP A 385 9.17 -9.63 -8.60
N TYR A 386 10.05 -9.14 -7.72
CA TYR A 386 11.23 -8.36 -8.08
C TYR A 386 12.57 -9.12 -8.02
N THR A 387 12.61 -10.32 -7.45
CA THR A 387 13.84 -11.11 -7.22
C THR A 387 14.09 -12.11 -8.35
N THR A 388 13.03 -12.77 -8.83
CA THR A 388 13.11 -13.82 -9.85
C THR A 388 12.49 -13.39 -11.19
N PRO A 389 12.91 -14.01 -12.31
CA PRO A 389 12.29 -13.76 -13.62
C PRO A 389 11.00 -14.56 -13.87
N VAL A 390 10.57 -15.43 -12.94
CA VAL A 390 9.45 -16.36 -13.14
C VAL A 390 8.11 -15.63 -13.32
N PRO A 391 7.73 -14.65 -12.48
CA PRO A 391 6.46 -13.93 -12.65
C PRO A 391 6.39 -13.16 -13.98
N ALA A 392 7.52 -12.61 -14.46
CA ALA A 392 7.59 -11.96 -15.76
C ALA A 392 7.45 -12.96 -16.93
N ALA A 393 7.97 -14.18 -16.78
CA ALA A 393 7.81 -15.24 -17.77
C ALA A 393 6.35 -15.74 -17.83
N GLU A 394 5.71 -15.93 -16.67
CA GLU A 394 4.30 -16.27 -16.53
C GLU A 394 3.41 -15.17 -17.15
N THR A 395 3.63 -13.91 -16.79
CA THR A 395 2.86 -12.78 -17.32
C THR A 395 3.00 -12.65 -18.84
N LEU A 396 4.21 -12.89 -19.37
CA LEU A 396 4.44 -12.90 -20.81
C LEU A 396 3.68 -14.05 -21.50
N LEU A 397 3.73 -15.26 -20.95
CA LEU A 397 3.00 -16.43 -21.45
C LEU A 397 1.50 -16.17 -21.48
N HIS A 398 0.95 -15.66 -20.38
CA HIS A 398 -0.45 -15.29 -20.21
C HIS A 398 -0.87 -14.24 -21.25
N ASN A 399 -0.15 -13.12 -21.33
CA ASN A 399 -0.48 -12.02 -22.24
C ASN A 399 -0.44 -12.48 -23.71
N CYS A 400 0.53 -13.31 -24.09
CA CYS A 400 0.60 -13.87 -25.44
C CYS A 400 -0.62 -14.73 -25.78
N CYS A 401 -1.07 -15.56 -24.85
CA CYS A 401 -2.21 -16.46 -25.05
C CYS A 401 -3.56 -15.73 -25.01
N LYS A 402 -3.69 -14.70 -24.17
CA LYS A 402 -4.87 -13.86 -24.03
C LYS A 402 -5.06 -12.94 -25.23
N THR A 403 -4.03 -12.20 -25.61
CA THR A 403 -4.13 -11.10 -26.58
C THR A 403 -4.15 -11.60 -28.02
N ARG A 404 -3.25 -12.52 -28.41
CA ARG A 404 -3.01 -12.83 -29.84
C ARG A 404 -3.80 -14.05 -30.35
N LYS A 405 -4.60 -13.84 -31.41
CA LYS A 405 -5.37 -14.91 -32.06
C LYS A 405 -4.48 -16.04 -32.57
N GLY A 406 -4.83 -17.28 -32.24
CA GLY A 406 -4.14 -18.49 -32.69
C GLY A 406 -2.84 -18.83 -31.95
N VAL A 407 -2.43 -18.04 -30.95
CA VAL A 407 -1.26 -18.35 -30.11
C VAL A 407 -1.58 -19.44 -29.10
N LEU A 408 -2.69 -19.32 -28.37
CA LEU A 408 -3.10 -20.29 -27.34
C LEU A 408 -3.10 -21.75 -27.82
N PRO A 409 -3.69 -22.11 -28.99
CA PRO A 409 -3.61 -23.49 -29.48
C PRO A 409 -2.19 -24.00 -29.75
N GLN A 410 -1.29 -23.15 -30.23
CA GLN A 410 0.11 -23.52 -30.50
C GLN A 410 0.89 -23.73 -29.21
N VAL A 411 0.65 -22.88 -28.21
CA VAL A 411 1.23 -23.01 -26.87
C VAL A 411 0.72 -24.28 -26.20
N MET A 412 -0.59 -24.53 -26.20
CA MET A 412 -1.15 -25.76 -25.65
C MET A 412 -0.63 -27.01 -26.37
N GLN A 413 -0.51 -26.99 -27.70
CA GLN A 413 0.11 -28.09 -28.44
C GLN A 413 1.56 -28.32 -28.01
N THR A 414 2.32 -27.26 -27.80
CA THR A 414 3.71 -27.32 -27.32
C THR A 414 3.78 -27.93 -25.91
N ILE A 415 2.96 -27.45 -24.98
CA ILE A 415 2.89 -27.98 -23.62
C ILE A 415 2.52 -29.46 -23.66
N MET A 416 1.52 -29.86 -24.45
CA MET A 416 1.12 -31.27 -24.57
C MET A 416 2.22 -32.15 -25.18
N GLN A 417 3.04 -31.61 -26.10
CA GLN A 417 4.21 -32.33 -26.63
C GLN A 417 5.27 -32.54 -25.56
N ILE A 418 5.51 -31.55 -24.70
CA ILE A 418 6.45 -31.62 -23.58
C ILE A 418 5.96 -32.65 -22.55
N ILE A 419 4.71 -32.53 -22.09
CA ILE A 419 4.14 -33.40 -21.04
C ILE A 419 4.12 -34.88 -21.47
N ASN A 420 3.87 -35.16 -22.75
CA ASN A 420 3.84 -36.51 -23.28
C ASN A 420 5.21 -37.04 -23.75
N ALA A 421 6.30 -36.31 -23.50
CA ALA A 421 7.64 -36.76 -23.86
C ALA A 421 8.06 -37.96 -22.98
N PRO A 422 8.59 -39.06 -23.56
CA PRO A 422 8.84 -40.30 -22.84
C PRO A 422 9.92 -40.21 -21.74
N ASN A 423 10.78 -39.17 -21.79
CA ASN A 423 11.89 -38.98 -20.86
C ASN A 423 11.76 -37.66 -20.07
N LEU A 424 10.54 -37.14 -19.91
CA LEU A 424 10.32 -35.92 -19.14
C LEU A 424 10.69 -36.16 -17.67
N ASN A 425 11.60 -35.35 -17.13
CA ASN A 425 11.98 -35.44 -15.73
C ASN A 425 10.95 -34.73 -14.83
N ALA A 426 11.01 -34.96 -13.50
CA ALA A 426 10.07 -34.38 -12.55
C ALA A 426 10.06 -32.84 -12.58
N LYS A 427 11.24 -32.21 -12.65
CA LYS A 427 11.40 -30.74 -12.71
C LYS A 427 10.74 -30.12 -13.94
N GLN A 428 10.90 -30.75 -15.10
CA GLN A 428 10.30 -30.33 -16.35
C GLN A 428 8.79 -30.56 -16.37
N LYS A 429 8.32 -31.63 -15.72
CA LYS A 429 6.89 -31.89 -15.58
C LYS A 429 6.22 -30.85 -14.68
N ASP A 430 6.88 -30.44 -13.60
CA ASP A 430 6.46 -29.30 -12.78
C ASP A 430 6.31 -28.03 -13.64
N GLY A 431 7.34 -27.66 -14.42
CA GLY A 431 7.27 -26.48 -15.29
C GLY A 431 6.16 -26.54 -16.33
N ALA A 432 5.86 -27.73 -16.87
CA ALA A 432 4.77 -27.88 -17.84
C ALA A 432 3.39 -27.71 -17.17
N LEU A 433 3.21 -28.22 -15.97
CA LEU A 433 1.99 -28.03 -15.17
C LEU A 433 1.85 -26.58 -14.71
N HIS A 434 2.95 -25.94 -14.34
CA HIS A 434 3.01 -24.51 -14.01
C HIS A 434 2.47 -23.67 -15.17
N MET A 435 2.99 -23.88 -16.39
CA MET A 435 2.49 -23.21 -17.59
C MET A 435 1.00 -23.43 -17.85
N VAL A 436 0.45 -24.61 -17.54
CA VAL A 436 -0.99 -24.87 -17.72
C VAL A 436 -1.83 -24.11 -16.70
N GLY A 437 -1.44 -24.13 -15.41
CA GLY A 437 -2.16 -23.40 -14.36
C GLY A 437 -2.12 -21.88 -14.57
N SER A 438 -0.98 -21.34 -15.00
CA SER A 438 -0.84 -19.92 -15.39
C SER A 438 -1.74 -19.48 -16.54
N LEU A 439 -2.34 -20.42 -17.28
CA LEU A 439 -3.27 -20.17 -18.38
C LEU A 439 -4.72 -20.49 -18.02
N ALA A 440 -5.02 -20.81 -16.76
CA ALA A 440 -6.33 -21.31 -16.34
C ALA A 440 -7.48 -20.36 -16.72
N ASP A 441 -7.39 -19.08 -16.39
CA ASP A 441 -8.43 -18.09 -16.71
C ASP A 441 -8.66 -17.96 -18.23
N VAL A 442 -7.59 -17.97 -19.03
CA VAL A 442 -7.67 -17.91 -20.50
C VAL A 442 -8.32 -19.18 -21.06
N LEU A 443 -7.98 -20.35 -20.52
CA LEU A 443 -8.53 -21.64 -20.92
C LEU A 443 -10.01 -21.77 -20.56
N LEU A 444 -10.42 -21.31 -19.38
CA LEU A 444 -11.81 -21.37 -18.90
C LEU A 444 -12.75 -20.44 -19.68
N LYS A 445 -12.23 -19.34 -20.24
CA LYS A 445 -12.98 -18.41 -21.11
C LYS A 445 -13.19 -18.94 -22.53
N LYS A 446 -12.37 -19.90 -23.01
CA LYS A 446 -12.46 -20.42 -24.39
C LYS A 446 -13.18 -21.78 -24.44
N LYS A 447 -14.39 -21.80 -25.02
CA LYS A 447 -15.27 -23.00 -25.13
C LYS A 447 -14.54 -24.29 -25.54
N VAL A 448 -13.68 -24.24 -26.56
CA VAL A 448 -12.94 -25.41 -27.08
C VAL A 448 -12.04 -26.06 -26.02
N PHE A 449 -11.42 -25.24 -25.16
CA PHE A 449 -10.52 -25.72 -24.11
C PHE A 449 -11.27 -26.06 -22.83
N LYS A 450 -12.29 -25.27 -22.48
CA LYS A 450 -13.15 -25.48 -21.30
C LYS A 450 -13.64 -26.92 -21.17
N ASP A 451 -14.09 -27.54 -22.27
CA ASP A 451 -14.57 -28.93 -22.29
C ASP A 451 -13.47 -29.99 -22.10
N GLN A 452 -12.20 -29.62 -22.30
CA GLN A 452 -11.04 -30.52 -22.20
C GLN A 452 -10.31 -30.41 -20.87
N VAL A 453 -10.51 -29.33 -20.11
CA VAL A 453 -9.79 -29.08 -18.84
C VAL A 453 -10.03 -30.19 -17.82
N GLU A 454 -11.27 -30.70 -17.68
CA GLU A 454 -11.55 -31.83 -16.78
C GLU A 454 -10.69 -33.06 -17.12
N ASN A 455 -10.58 -33.40 -18.42
CA ASN A 455 -9.76 -34.52 -18.85
C ASN A 455 -8.27 -34.27 -18.61
N LEU A 456 -7.82 -33.02 -18.78
CA LEU A 456 -6.45 -32.62 -18.48
C LEU A 456 -6.14 -32.84 -16.99
N ILE A 457 -7.02 -32.37 -16.09
CA ILE A 457 -6.88 -32.54 -14.64
C ILE A 457 -6.81 -34.04 -14.28
N MET A 458 -7.75 -34.84 -14.79
CA MET A 458 -7.79 -36.28 -14.52
C MET A 458 -6.54 -37.02 -15.03
N GLN A 459 -6.06 -36.66 -16.22
CA GLN A 459 -4.98 -37.38 -16.88
C GLN A 459 -3.59 -36.98 -16.37
N TYR A 460 -3.38 -35.69 -16.06
CA TYR A 460 -2.04 -35.15 -15.80
C TYR A 460 -1.85 -34.56 -14.41
N VAL A 461 -2.92 -34.23 -13.67
CA VAL A 461 -2.83 -33.63 -12.33
C VAL A 461 -3.09 -34.67 -11.23
N PHE A 462 -4.17 -35.45 -11.33
CA PHE A 462 -4.51 -36.48 -10.34
C PHE A 462 -3.40 -37.51 -10.08
N PRO A 463 -2.68 -38.03 -11.09
CA PRO A 463 -1.61 -38.98 -10.85
C PRO A 463 -0.46 -38.41 -10.01
N GLU A 464 -0.22 -37.10 -10.08
CA GLU A 464 0.91 -36.46 -9.40
C GLU A 464 0.76 -36.44 -7.88
N PHE A 465 -0.45 -36.53 -7.34
CA PHE A 465 -0.67 -36.70 -5.89
C PHE A 465 -0.01 -37.96 -5.32
N ASN A 466 0.32 -38.94 -6.16
CA ASN A 466 1.06 -40.15 -5.76
C ASN A 466 2.54 -40.12 -6.16
N SER A 467 3.05 -38.98 -6.67
CA SER A 467 4.44 -38.81 -7.06
C SER A 467 5.37 -38.95 -5.84
N PRO A 468 6.54 -39.58 -5.99
CA PRO A 468 7.53 -39.61 -4.91
C PRO A 468 8.14 -38.24 -4.62
N HIS A 469 8.01 -37.27 -5.54
CA HIS A 469 8.59 -35.94 -5.44
C HIS A 469 7.58 -34.94 -4.85
N GLY A 470 7.94 -34.28 -3.74
CA GLY A 470 7.09 -33.30 -3.05
C GLY A 470 6.67 -32.13 -3.91
N HIS A 471 7.60 -31.51 -4.65
CA HIS A 471 7.32 -30.37 -5.52
C HIS A 471 6.23 -30.66 -6.57
N LEU A 472 6.15 -31.90 -7.09
CA LEU A 472 5.07 -32.29 -8.02
C LEU A 472 3.71 -32.40 -7.33
N ARG A 473 3.67 -32.88 -6.07
CA ARG A 473 2.43 -32.95 -5.28
C ARG A 473 1.94 -31.54 -4.94
N ALA A 474 2.85 -30.65 -4.52
CA ALA A 474 2.55 -29.24 -4.31
C ALA A 474 2.04 -28.57 -5.59
N ARG A 475 2.71 -28.79 -6.73
CA ARG A 475 2.27 -28.27 -8.03
C ARG A 475 0.89 -28.79 -8.44
N ALA A 476 0.55 -30.03 -8.11
CA ALA A 476 -0.77 -30.57 -8.39
C ALA A 476 -1.86 -29.81 -7.61
N CYS A 477 -1.63 -29.51 -6.32
CA CYS A 477 -2.50 -28.64 -5.53
C CYS A 477 -2.60 -27.24 -6.12
N TRP A 478 -1.46 -26.64 -6.48
CA TRP A 478 -1.40 -25.31 -7.10
C TRP A 478 -2.19 -25.25 -8.42
N VAL A 479 -2.05 -26.24 -9.31
CA VAL A 479 -2.84 -26.29 -10.55
C VAL A 479 -4.34 -26.39 -10.24
N LEU A 480 -4.73 -27.21 -9.26
CA LEU A 480 -6.13 -27.32 -8.87
C LEU A 480 -6.67 -25.98 -8.35
N HIS A 481 -5.91 -25.26 -7.51
CA HIS A 481 -6.23 -23.90 -7.07
C HIS A 481 -6.59 -23.02 -8.28
N TYR A 482 -5.71 -22.87 -9.27
CA TYR A 482 -5.97 -21.98 -10.42
C TYR A 482 -7.17 -22.39 -11.29
N PHE A 483 -7.57 -23.67 -11.25
CA PHE A 483 -8.75 -24.16 -11.95
C PHE A 483 -10.01 -24.23 -11.06
N SER A 484 -10.04 -23.63 -9.87
CA SER A 484 -11.18 -23.73 -8.93
C SER A 484 -12.50 -23.23 -9.51
N GLU A 485 -12.47 -22.23 -10.40
CA GLU A 485 -13.64 -21.64 -11.07
C GLU A 485 -14.21 -22.49 -12.22
N ILE A 486 -13.62 -23.64 -12.51
CA ILE A 486 -14.12 -24.52 -13.57
C ILE A 486 -15.55 -25.00 -13.28
N LYS A 487 -16.45 -24.84 -14.26
CA LYS A 487 -17.81 -25.41 -14.19
C LYS A 487 -17.75 -26.94 -14.41
N LEU A 488 -17.53 -27.72 -13.33
CA LEU A 488 -17.40 -29.18 -13.37
C LEU A 488 -18.72 -29.87 -13.75
N LYS A 489 -18.71 -30.61 -14.86
CA LYS A 489 -19.83 -31.44 -15.33
C LYS A 489 -19.95 -32.74 -14.53
N ASN A 490 -18.81 -33.31 -14.13
CA ASN A 490 -18.77 -34.57 -13.39
C ASN A 490 -18.52 -34.34 -11.88
N GLN A 491 -19.54 -34.58 -11.06
CA GLN A 491 -19.44 -34.48 -9.60
C GLN A 491 -18.41 -35.44 -8.98
N GLN A 492 -18.07 -36.55 -9.66
CA GLN A 492 -17.00 -37.44 -9.20
C GLN A 492 -15.62 -36.79 -9.29
N VAL A 493 -15.42 -35.88 -10.24
CA VAL A 493 -14.16 -35.12 -10.37
C VAL A 493 -14.03 -34.17 -9.19
N LEU A 494 -15.12 -33.48 -8.81
CA LEU A 494 -15.13 -32.63 -7.61
C LEU A 494 -14.86 -33.47 -6.36
N ALA A 495 -15.55 -34.60 -6.19
CA ALA A 495 -15.34 -35.48 -5.05
C ALA A 495 -13.88 -35.96 -4.95
N GLU A 496 -13.26 -36.30 -6.09
CA GLU A 496 -11.86 -36.73 -6.13
C GLU A 496 -10.89 -35.57 -5.86
N ILE A 497 -11.15 -34.36 -6.37
CA ILE A 497 -10.38 -33.15 -6.04
C ILE A 497 -10.38 -32.93 -4.53
N MET A 498 -11.56 -32.88 -3.91
CA MET A 498 -11.70 -32.65 -2.47
C MET A 498 -11.02 -33.76 -1.65
N ARG A 499 -11.11 -35.01 -2.10
CA ARG A 499 -10.45 -36.15 -1.45
C ARG A 499 -8.93 -36.05 -1.54
N LEU A 500 -8.38 -35.72 -2.70
CA LEU A 500 -6.93 -35.65 -2.93
C LEU A 500 -6.30 -34.47 -2.17
N THR A 501 -6.90 -33.28 -2.22
CA THR A 501 -6.39 -32.10 -1.51
C THR A 501 -6.52 -32.25 0.00
N ALA A 502 -7.65 -32.74 0.52
CA ALA A 502 -7.80 -33.04 1.95
C ALA A 502 -6.79 -34.11 2.41
N HIS A 503 -6.57 -35.16 1.61
CA HIS A 503 -5.59 -36.18 1.94
C HIS A 503 -4.16 -35.61 1.98
N ALA A 504 -3.79 -34.77 1.02
CA ALA A 504 -2.48 -34.11 0.97
C ALA A 504 -2.27 -33.22 2.20
N LEU A 505 -3.23 -32.37 2.55
CA LEU A 505 -3.16 -31.52 3.75
C LEU A 505 -2.95 -32.35 5.03
N LEU A 506 -3.70 -33.43 5.21
CA LEU A 506 -3.69 -34.22 6.43
C LEU A 506 -2.50 -35.19 6.54
N ASN A 507 -2.05 -35.77 5.42
CA ASN A 507 -1.17 -36.95 5.43
C ASN A 507 0.17 -36.77 4.72
N ASP A 508 0.39 -35.68 3.97
CA ASP A 508 1.69 -35.48 3.35
C ASP A 508 2.79 -35.30 4.41
N LYS A 509 4.01 -35.68 4.07
CA LYS A 509 5.18 -35.54 4.95
C LYS A 509 5.88 -34.19 4.76
N GLU A 510 5.67 -33.53 3.62
CA GLU A 510 6.37 -32.32 3.22
C GLU A 510 5.48 -31.10 3.44
N LEU A 511 5.96 -30.15 4.23
CA LEU A 511 5.20 -28.97 4.66
C LEU A 511 4.69 -28.12 3.49
N PRO A 512 5.47 -27.83 2.42
CA PRO A 512 4.96 -27.00 1.33
C PRO A 512 3.79 -27.64 0.58
N VAL A 513 3.71 -28.97 0.53
CA VAL A 513 2.56 -29.68 -0.07
C VAL A 513 1.29 -29.46 0.74
N LYS A 514 1.41 -29.44 2.07
CA LYS A 514 0.26 -29.18 2.96
C LYS A 514 -0.26 -27.76 2.82
N VAL A 515 0.64 -26.78 2.73
CA VAL A 515 0.27 -25.37 2.53
C VAL A 515 -0.50 -25.19 1.22
N GLU A 516 0.05 -25.68 0.11
CA GLU A 516 -0.62 -25.61 -1.20
C GLU A 516 -1.96 -26.36 -1.23
N ALA A 517 -2.05 -27.49 -0.53
CA ALA A 517 -3.31 -28.22 -0.40
C ALA A 517 -4.38 -27.42 0.38
N ALA A 518 -3.98 -26.69 1.42
CA ALA A 518 -4.87 -25.84 2.21
C ALA A 518 -5.44 -24.68 1.36
N VAL A 519 -4.57 -23.98 0.61
CA VAL A 519 -4.98 -22.89 -0.29
C VAL A 519 -5.91 -23.42 -1.39
N ALA A 520 -5.58 -24.56 -2.01
CA ALA A 520 -6.46 -25.18 -3.00
C ALA A 520 -7.83 -25.53 -2.41
N LEU A 521 -7.91 -26.07 -1.19
CA LEU A 521 -9.18 -26.35 -0.52
C LEU A 521 -10.03 -25.09 -0.34
N GLN A 522 -9.44 -24.00 0.14
CA GLN A 522 -10.14 -22.72 0.30
C GLN A 522 -10.76 -22.28 -1.02
N MET A 523 -9.99 -22.34 -2.11
CA MET A 523 -10.48 -21.86 -3.41
C MET A 523 -11.64 -22.69 -3.96
N PHE A 524 -11.63 -24.01 -3.78
CA PHE A 524 -12.80 -24.83 -4.12
C PHE A 524 -14.01 -24.56 -3.21
N LEU A 525 -13.81 -24.25 -1.92
CA LEU A 525 -14.90 -23.86 -1.03
C LEU A 525 -15.50 -22.49 -1.35
N ILE A 526 -14.75 -21.62 -2.04
CA ILE A 526 -15.25 -20.34 -2.55
C ILE A 526 -16.00 -20.55 -3.87
N SER A 527 -15.38 -21.25 -4.82
CA SER A 527 -15.86 -21.31 -6.20
C SER A 527 -16.88 -22.43 -6.48
N GLN A 528 -17.05 -23.42 -5.59
CA GLN A 528 -17.91 -24.59 -5.84
C GLN A 528 -18.90 -24.86 -4.70
N ASP A 529 -20.19 -24.65 -4.94
CA ASP A 529 -21.26 -24.82 -3.94
C ASP A 529 -21.31 -26.22 -3.28
N ASN A 530 -20.98 -27.27 -4.03
CA ASN A 530 -21.06 -28.65 -3.54
C ASN A 530 -19.75 -29.14 -2.91
N ALA A 531 -18.67 -28.36 -2.92
CA ALA A 531 -17.39 -28.78 -2.34
C ALA A 531 -17.50 -29.07 -0.85
N SER A 532 -18.32 -28.30 -0.13
CA SER A 532 -18.39 -28.37 1.33
C SER A 532 -18.82 -29.74 1.87
N LYS A 533 -19.77 -30.37 1.17
CA LYS A 533 -20.35 -31.68 1.52
C LYS A 533 -19.31 -32.80 1.60
N TYR A 534 -18.20 -32.69 0.87
CA TYR A 534 -17.18 -33.74 0.80
C TYR A 534 -16.19 -33.70 1.97
N LEU A 535 -16.11 -32.59 2.71
CA LEU A 535 -15.16 -32.43 3.82
C LEU A 535 -15.79 -32.53 5.21
N GLU A 536 -17.13 -32.51 5.33
CA GLU A 536 -17.85 -32.44 6.61
C GLU A 536 -17.35 -33.45 7.66
N THR A 537 -17.04 -34.69 7.25
CA THR A 537 -16.62 -35.74 8.17
C THR A 537 -15.19 -35.58 8.70
N GLN A 538 -14.34 -34.83 7.99
CA GLN A 538 -12.91 -34.68 8.29
C GLN A 538 -12.56 -33.23 8.68
N ILE A 539 -13.52 -32.30 8.66
CA ILE A 539 -13.22 -30.88 8.82
C ILE A 539 -12.54 -30.55 10.15
N LYS A 540 -12.88 -31.25 11.24
CA LYS A 540 -12.21 -31.07 12.53
C LYS A 540 -10.71 -31.42 12.47
N GLU A 541 -10.37 -32.52 11.80
CA GLU A 541 -8.98 -32.93 11.62
C GLU A 541 -8.24 -31.92 10.74
N ILE A 542 -8.89 -31.47 9.67
CA ILE A 542 -8.36 -30.45 8.75
C ILE A 542 -8.06 -29.14 9.49
N THR A 543 -9.01 -28.64 10.30
CA THR A 543 -8.85 -27.42 11.08
C THR A 543 -7.71 -27.52 12.09
N MET A 544 -7.59 -28.66 12.79
CA MET A 544 -6.52 -28.85 13.78
C MET A 544 -5.14 -28.95 13.13
N GLU A 545 -5.03 -29.63 11.98
CA GLU A 545 -3.77 -29.68 11.24
C GLU A 545 -3.43 -28.30 10.64
N LEU A 546 -4.41 -27.55 10.15
CA LEU A 546 -4.20 -26.19 9.64
C LEU A 546 -3.68 -25.25 10.74
N LEU A 547 -4.26 -25.28 11.94
CA LEU A 547 -3.77 -24.50 13.09
C LEU A 547 -2.32 -24.82 13.45
N LYS A 548 -1.94 -26.10 13.35
CA LYS A 548 -0.56 -26.52 13.57
C LYS A 548 0.38 -25.97 12.49
N ILE A 549 -0.01 -26.04 11.22
CA ILE A 549 0.79 -25.52 10.10
C ILE A 549 0.93 -24.00 10.20
N ILE A 550 -0.13 -23.26 10.52
CA ILE A 550 -0.09 -21.80 10.75
C ILE A 550 0.97 -21.46 11.80
N ARG A 551 0.99 -22.20 12.91
CA ARG A 551 1.96 -22.00 13.98
C ARG A 551 3.40 -22.36 13.59
N GLU A 552 3.60 -23.35 12.73
CA GLU A 552 4.94 -23.76 12.27
C GLU A 552 5.51 -22.84 11.18
N THR A 553 4.65 -22.33 10.28
CA THR A 553 5.06 -21.57 9.08
C THR A 553 5.00 -20.06 9.27
N GLU A 554 4.13 -19.57 10.16
CA GLU A 554 3.78 -18.15 10.28
C GLU A 554 3.28 -17.55 8.95
N ASN A 555 2.64 -18.36 8.08
CA ASN A 555 2.12 -17.90 6.78
C ASN A 555 0.68 -17.32 6.92
N GLU A 556 0.49 -16.10 6.39
CA GLU A 556 -0.79 -15.37 6.46
C GLU A 556 -1.91 -16.03 5.64
N ASP A 557 -1.64 -16.52 4.42
CA ASP A 557 -2.66 -17.12 3.55
C ASP A 557 -3.42 -18.25 4.24
N LEU A 558 -2.74 -19.01 5.09
CA LEU A 558 -3.37 -20.08 5.87
C LEU A 558 -4.38 -19.57 6.90
N THR A 559 -4.22 -18.35 7.41
CA THR A 559 -5.24 -17.71 8.27
C THR A 559 -6.52 -17.42 7.47
N ASN A 560 -6.40 -16.99 6.22
CA ASN A 560 -7.54 -16.79 5.31
C ASN A 560 -8.24 -18.13 4.98
N VAL A 561 -7.47 -19.21 4.79
CA VAL A 561 -8.02 -20.57 4.64
C VAL A 561 -8.85 -20.94 5.87
N LEU A 562 -8.33 -20.68 7.08
CA LEU A 562 -9.01 -21.00 8.32
C LEU A 562 -10.30 -20.19 8.50
N GLN A 563 -10.28 -18.90 8.21
CA GLN A 563 -11.49 -18.05 8.21
C GLN A 563 -12.58 -18.62 7.32
N LYS A 564 -12.24 -18.96 6.06
CA LYS A 564 -13.21 -19.56 5.13
C LYS A 564 -13.79 -20.87 5.66
N ILE A 565 -12.96 -21.71 6.27
CA ILE A 565 -13.40 -22.96 6.90
C ILE A 565 -14.35 -22.69 8.08
N VAL A 566 -14.01 -21.75 8.96
CA VAL A 566 -14.85 -21.38 10.12
C VAL A 566 -16.22 -20.89 9.67
N CYS A 567 -16.29 -20.01 8.66
CA CYS A 567 -17.55 -19.53 8.08
C CYS A 567 -18.38 -20.65 7.45
N THR A 568 -17.73 -21.61 6.78
CA THR A 568 -18.42 -22.66 6.01
C THR A 568 -18.95 -23.79 6.90
N TYR A 569 -18.27 -24.11 7.99
CA TYR A 569 -18.56 -25.29 8.83
C TYR A 569 -18.83 -24.95 10.30
N SER A 570 -19.53 -23.85 10.54
CA SER A 570 -19.85 -23.32 11.88
C SER A 570 -20.42 -24.39 12.82
N ASP A 571 -21.41 -25.15 12.37
CA ASP A 571 -22.07 -26.21 13.14
C ASP A 571 -21.12 -27.37 13.51
N GLN A 572 -20.30 -27.80 12.55
CA GLN A 572 -19.39 -28.94 12.75
C GLN A 572 -18.20 -28.56 13.63
N LEU A 573 -17.77 -27.28 13.59
CA LEU A 573 -16.64 -26.76 14.34
C LEU A 573 -17.01 -26.29 15.75
N LEU A 574 -18.30 -26.12 16.07
CA LEU A 574 -18.79 -25.76 17.40
C LEU A 574 -18.11 -26.53 18.56
N PRO A 575 -17.89 -27.87 18.50
CA PRO A 575 -17.27 -28.61 19.60
C PRO A 575 -15.79 -28.31 19.84
N ILE A 576 -15.10 -27.72 18.85
CA ILE A 576 -13.67 -27.40 18.90
C ILE A 576 -13.40 -25.88 18.82
N ALA A 577 -14.43 -25.04 18.79
CA ALA A 577 -14.30 -23.58 18.69
C ALA A 577 -13.37 -22.99 19.76
N VAL A 578 -13.46 -23.50 21.00
CA VAL A 578 -12.59 -23.08 22.11
C VAL A 578 -11.12 -23.47 21.84
N ASP A 579 -10.88 -24.66 21.31
CA ASP A 579 -9.53 -25.13 20.98
C ASP A 579 -8.91 -24.31 19.84
N ILE A 580 -9.73 -23.91 18.85
CA ILE A 580 -9.32 -23.01 17.76
C ILE A 580 -8.89 -21.67 18.34
N CYS A 581 -9.75 -21.02 19.12
CA CYS A 581 -9.46 -19.71 19.71
C CYS A 581 -8.21 -19.74 20.60
N GLN A 582 -8.04 -20.81 21.41
CA GLN A 582 -6.86 -20.97 22.25
C GLN A 582 -5.56 -21.14 21.43
N HIS A 583 -5.61 -21.86 20.30
CA HIS A 583 -4.46 -21.98 19.39
C HIS A 583 -4.11 -20.63 18.75
N LEU A 584 -5.11 -19.90 18.25
CA LEU A 584 -4.91 -18.58 17.68
C LEU A 584 -4.27 -17.64 18.70
N ALA A 585 -4.78 -17.61 19.94
CA ALA A 585 -4.25 -16.74 21.00
C ALA A 585 -2.82 -17.11 21.39
N THR A 586 -2.51 -18.40 21.48
CA THR A 586 -1.17 -18.88 21.79
C THR A 586 -0.17 -18.55 20.68
N THR A 587 -0.60 -18.68 19.42
CA THR A 587 0.24 -18.38 18.25
C THR A 587 0.47 -16.87 18.16
N PHE A 588 -0.56 -16.06 18.37
CA PHE A 588 -0.46 -14.60 18.41
C PHE A 588 0.56 -14.13 19.46
N SER A 589 0.50 -14.64 20.69
CA SER A 589 1.49 -14.30 21.72
C SER A 589 2.91 -14.72 21.33
N GLN A 590 3.10 -15.84 20.63
CA GLN A 590 4.42 -16.26 20.17
C GLN A 590 4.98 -15.36 19.08
N VAL A 591 4.14 -14.95 18.13
CA VAL A 591 4.52 -14.02 17.07
C VAL A 591 4.93 -12.66 17.66
N LEU A 592 4.21 -12.18 18.69
CA LEU A 592 4.55 -10.93 19.39
C LEU A 592 5.83 -11.01 20.23
N GLU A 593 6.13 -12.15 20.85
CA GLU A 593 7.31 -12.30 21.70
C GLU A 593 8.61 -12.51 20.91
N ALA A 594 8.53 -12.75 19.61
CA ALA A 594 9.68 -13.07 18.76
C ALA A 594 10.25 -11.84 18.04
N ASP A 595 11.35 -11.27 18.57
CA ASP A 595 12.18 -10.14 18.05
C ASP A 595 11.51 -9.13 17.07
N GLU A 596 11.38 -7.88 17.55
CA GLU A 596 10.53 -6.76 17.06
C GLU A 596 10.78 -6.19 15.63
N ASN A 597 11.35 -6.91 14.65
CA ASN A 597 11.71 -6.29 13.35
C ASN A 597 11.39 -7.12 12.09
N SER A 598 10.24 -7.79 12.02
CA SER A 598 9.77 -8.35 10.74
C SER A 598 8.35 -7.92 10.42
N ASP A 599 8.19 -7.04 9.42
CA ASP A 599 6.90 -6.59 8.89
C ASP A 599 5.99 -7.79 8.50
N GLU A 600 6.58 -8.91 8.06
CA GLU A 600 5.86 -10.15 7.72
C GLU A 600 5.13 -10.77 8.91
N ARG A 601 5.70 -10.65 10.12
CA ARG A 601 5.08 -11.21 11.33
C ARG A 601 3.89 -10.38 11.79
N ALA A 602 3.93 -9.07 11.56
CA ALA A 602 2.79 -8.21 11.85
C ALA A 602 1.58 -8.61 11.00
N ILE A 603 1.81 -8.87 9.70
CA ILE A 603 0.78 -9.34 8.78
C ILE A 603 0.14 -10.66 9.26
N THR A 604 0.95 -11.65 9.63
CA THR A 604 0.43 -12.91 10.17
C THR A 604 -0.33 -12.71 11.49
N ALA A 605 0.15 -11.83 12.38
CA ALA A 605 -0.53 -11.49 13.62
C ALA A 605 -1.92 -10.85 13.37
N MET A 606 -2.04 -9.94 12.38
CA MET A 606 -3.32 -9.38 11.95
C MET A 606 -4.27 -10.48 11.45
N GLY A 607 -3.78 -11.38 10.58
CA GLY A 607 -4.55 -12.52 10.08
C GLY A 607 -5.09 -13.42 11.20
N LEU A 608 -4.32 -13.63 12.27
CA LEU A 608 -4.77 -14.36 13.46
C LEU A 608 -5.90 -13.64 14.21
N LEU A 609 -5.81 -12.32 14.39
CA LEU A 609 -6.86 -11.52 15.04
C LEU A 609 -8.15 -11.51 14.22
N ASN A 610 -8.06 -11.31 12.90
CA ASN A 610 -9.21 -11.37 11.98
C ASN A 610 -9.87 -12.75 11.98
N THR A 611 -9.10 -13.81 12.19
CA THR A 611 -9.63 -15.17 12.34
C THR A 611 -10.40 -15.34 13.66
N MET A 612 -9.93 -14.72 14.75
CA MET A 612 -10.69 -14.70 16.01
C MET A 612 -11.99 -13.91 15.87
N GLU A 613 -11.96 -12.77 15.17
CA GLU A 613 -13.14 -11.96 14.87
C GLU A 613 -14.19 -12.77 14.12
N THR A 614 -13.77 -13.41 13.02
CA THR A 614 -14.60 -14.32 12.24
C THR A 614 -15.20 -15.44 13.11
N LEU A 615 -14.41 -16.03 14.02
CA LEU A 615 -14.88 -17.06 14.94
C LEU A 615 -15.92 -16.53 15.93
N LEU A 616 -15.77 -15.31 16.45
CA LEU A 616 -16.75 -14.67 17.34
C LEU A 616 -18.07 -14.41 16.59
N SER A 617 -17.98 -13.82 15.40
CA SER A 617 -19.13 -13.52 14.54
C SER A 617 -19.92 -14.79 14.19
N VAL A 618 -19.24 -15.86 13.80
CA VAL A 618 -19.89 -17.13 13.45
C VAL A 618 -20.50 -17.84 14.68
N MET A 619 -19.91 -17.68 15.87
CA MET A 619 -20.38 -18.33 17.10
C MET A 619 -21.38 -17.48 17.89
N GLU A 620 -21.76 -16.30 17.38
CA GLU A 620 -22.59 -15.31 18.07
C GLU A 620 -23.97 -15.83 18.50
N GLU A 621 -24.52 -16.80 17.76
CA GLU A 621 -25.81 -17.47 18.06
C GLU A 621 -25.69 -18.62 19.07
N HIS A 622 -24.48 -18.89 19.59
CA HIS A 622 -24.21 -19.94 20.57
C HIS A 622 -23.70 -19.38 21.91
N PRO A 623 -24.59 -18.87 22.79
CA PRO A 623 -24.20 -18.16 24.02
C PRO A 623 -23.27 -18.94 24.95
N GLN A 624 -23.42 -20.26 25.05
CA GLN A 624 -22.58 -21.08 25.94
C GLN A 624 -21.13 -21.16 25.47
N VAL A 625 -20.92 -21.20 24.14
CA VAL A 625 -19.57 -21.20 23.56
C VAL A 625 -18.97 -19.81 23.66
N MET A 626 -19.74 -18.76 23.35
CA MET A 626 -19.30 -17.36 23.48
C MET A 626 -18.81 -17.03 24.90
N LEU A 627 -19.51 -17.48 25.94
CA LEU A 627 -19.07 -17.30 27.34
C LEU A 627 -17.69 -17.91 27.62
N THR A 628 -17.29 -18.94 26.87
CA THR A 628 -15.99 -19.61 27.00
C THR A 628 -14.93 -18.98 26.09
N LEU A 629 -15.32 -18.36 24.98
CA LEU A 629 -14.44 -17.64 24.06
C LEU A 629 -14.04 -16.26 24.60
N HIS A 630 -14.98 -15.53 25.24
CA HIS A 630 -14.73 -14.17 25.72
C HIS A 630 -13.44 -14.02 26.55
N PRO A 631 -13.14 -14.88 27.55
CA PRO A 631 -11.94 -14.72 28.36
C PRO A 631 -10.64 -14.86 27.54
N ILE A 632 -10.64 -15.71 26.50
CA ILE A 632 -9.47 -15.93 25.63
C ILE A 632 -9.21 -14.68 24.80
N VAL A 633 -10.24 -14.14 24.14
CA VAL A 633 -10.11 -12.94 23.31
C VAL A 633 -9.79 -11.71 24.16
N LEU A 634 -10.39 -11.57 25.34
CA LEU A 634 -10.06 -10.49 26.28
C LEU A 634 -8.60 -10.53 26.72
N GLN A 635 -8.00 -11.72 26.86
CA GLN A 635 -6.57 -11.85 27.16
C GLN A 635 -5.71 -11.31 26.01
N VAL A 636 -6.08 -11.63 24.76
CA VAL A 636 -5.39 -11.17 23.55
C VAL A 636 -5.46 -9.65 23.41
N VAL A 637 -6.68 -9.08 23.48
CA VAL A 637 -6.88 -7.63 23.43
C VAL A 637 -6.15 -6.94 24.58
N GLY A 638 -6.24 -7.49 25.79
CA GLY A 638 -5.52 -6.96 26.96
C GLY A 638 -4.01 -6.93 26.75
N HIS A 639 -3.44 -7.97 26.14
CA HIS A 639 -2.01 -8.03 25.82
C HIS A 639 -1.60 -6.94 24.82
N VAL A 640 -2.39 -6.70 23.77
CA VAL A 640 -2.14 -5.62 22.79
C VAL A 640 -2.17 -4.25 23.45
N LEU A 641 -3.27 -3.94 24.14
CA LEU A 641 -3.51 -2.60 24.70
C LEU A 641 -2.58 -2.30 25.89
N GLN A 642 -2.28 -3.27 26.75
CA GLN A 642 -1.41 -3.03 27.92
C GLN A 642 0.07 -2.92 27.56
N ASN A 643 0.53 -3.66 26.54
CA ASN A 643 1.91 -3.56 26.06
C ASN A 643 2.13 -2.40 25.08
N ASN A 644 1.07 -1.67 24.71
CA ASN A 644 1.08 -0.55 23.75
C ASN A 644 1.57 -0.97 22.35
N VAL A 645 1.09 -2.12 21.87
CA VAL A 645 1.44 -2.61 20.53
C VAL A 645 0.53 -1.92 19.50
N ASN A 646 0.88 -0.68 19.17
CA ASN A 646 0.05 0.23 18.37
C ASN A 646 -0.36 -0.33 17.00
N GLU A 647 0.46 -1.22 16.43
CA GLU A 647 0.23 -1.83 15.11
C GLU A 647 -1.04 -2.68 15.03
N PHE A 648 -1.59 -3.15 16.17
CA PHE A 648 -2.77 -4.02 16.22
C PHE A 648 -3.97 -3.37 16.91
N TYR A 649 -3.98 -2.04 17.06
CA TYR A 649 -5.07 -1.35 17.75
C TYR A 649 -6.39 -1.43 16.99
N GLU A 650 -6.36 -1.35 15.66
CA GLU A 650 -7.55 -1.44 14.82
C GLU A 650 -8.25 -2.80 15.01
N GLU A 651 -7.51 -3.90 14.85
CA GLU A 651 -8.03 -5.26 15.04
C GLU A 651 -8.43 -5.51 16.50
N ALA A 652 -7.67 -4.98 17.47
CA ALA A 652 -8.02 -5.10 18.88
C ALA A 652 -9.36 -4.41 19.17
N PHE A 653 -9.61 -3.21 18.65
CA PHE A 653 -10.87 -2.50 18.84
C PHE A 653 -12.04 -3.14 18.08
N SER A 654 -11.78 -3.73 16.90
CA SER A 654 -12.77 -4.57 16.21
C SER A 654 -13.21 -5.75 17.08
N LEU A 655 -12.27 -6.47 17.69
CA LEU A 655 -12.57 -7.54 18.65
C LEU A 655 -13.33 -7.02 19.88
N VAL A 656 -13.03 -5.82 20.39
CA VAL A 656 -13.82 -5.23 21.49
C VAL A 656 -15.25 -4.93 21.05
N TYR A 657 -15.44 -4.41 19.84
CA TYR A 657 -16.75 -4.17 19.28
C TYR A 657 -17.57 -5.47 19.25
N ASP A 658 -17.02 -6.54 18.70
CA ASP A 658 -17.68 -7.85 18.64
C ASP A 658 -18.01 -8.42 20.02
N LEU A 659 -17.06 -8.35 20.95
CA LEU A 659 -17.26 -8.81 22.33
C LEU A 659 -18.36 -8.04 23.07
N THR A 660 -18.61 -6.78 22.70
CA THR A 660 -19.56 -5.89 23.39
C THR A 660 -20.91 -5.75 22.68
N SER A 661 -21.09 -6.38 21.52
CA SER A 661 -22.26 -6.24 20.64
C SER A 661 -23.60 -6.66 21.27
N LYS A 662 -23.64 -7.78 22.01
CA LYS A 662 -24.87 -8.35 22.61
C LYS A 662 -25.01 -8.13 24.12
N SER A 663 -23.91 -8.23 24.87
CA SER A 663 -23.92 -8.09 26.33
C SER A 663 -22.54 -7.73 26.86
N ILE A 664 -22.47 -6.97 27.97
CA ILE A 664 -21.20 -6.49 28.52
C ILE A 664 -20.92 -7.14 29.88
N SER A 665 -19.86 -7.93 29.95
CA SER A 665 -19.45 -8.59 31.19
C SER A 665 -18.65 -7.66 32.12
N PRO A 666 -18.50 -7.98 33.42
CA PRO A 666 -17.69 -7.18 34.34
C PRO A 666 -16.22 -7.02 33.91
N ASP A 667 -15.65 -8.00 33.21
CA ASP A 667 -14.27 -7.91 32.71
C ASP A 667 -14.17 -7.02 31.47
N MET A 668 -15.22 -6.97 30.63
CA MET A 668 -15.31 -5.99 29.53
C MET A 668 -15.44 -4.56 30.07
N TRP A 669 -16.14 -4.33 31.18
CA TRP A 669 -16.16 -3.01 31.81
C TRP A 669 -14.77 -2.55 32.29
N LYS A 670 -13.91 -3.47 32.76
CA LYS A 670 -12.50 -3.13 33.06
C LYS A 670 -11.72 -2.77 31.80
N LEU A 671 -12.07 -3.35 30.66
CA LEU A 671 -11.44 -3.03 29.38
C LEU A 671 -11.71 -1.57 29.00
N LEU A 672 -12.91 -1.03 29.24
CA LEU A 672 -13.17 0.40 29.04
C LEU A 672 -12.22 1.30 29.84
N GLU A 673 -11.84 0.90 31.07
CA GLU A 673 -10.87 1.65 31.86
C GLU A 673 -9.46 1.63 31.21
N ILE A 674 -9.07 0.49 30.63
CA ILE A 674 -7.80 0.35 29.90
C ILE A 674 -7.82 1.22 28.63
N ILE A 675 -8.92 1.18 27.85
CA ILE A 675 -9.09 2.01 26.64
C ILE A 675 -8.94 3.49 27.00
N TYR A 676 -9.58 3.93 28.09
CA TYR A 676 -9.45 5.31 28.53
C TYR A 676 -8.02 5.68 28.96
N GLN A 677 -7.31 4.79 29.69
CA GLN A 677 -5.92 5.02 30.07
C GLN A 677 -4.99 5.12 28.86
N LEU A 678 -5.20 4.26 27.87
CA LEU A 678 -4.46 4.25 26.61
C LEU A 678 -4.69 5.53 25.81
N PHE A 679 -5.96 5.96 25.69
CA PHE A 679 -6.31 7.24 25.08
C PHE A 679 -5.61 8.43 25.77
N GLN A 680 -5.53 8.44 27.10
CA GLN A 680 -4.90 9.52 27.86
C GLN A 680 -3.38 9.60 27.68
N LYS A 681 -2.73 8.50 27.29
CA LYS A 681 -1.29 8.39 27.19
C LYS A 681 -0.80 8.78 25.79
N ASP A 682 -1.21 8.01 24.78
CA ASP A 682 -0.72 8.09 23.40
C ASP A 682 -1.75 7.58 22.35
N GLY A 683 -2.95 7.16 22.75
CA GLY A 683 -3.97 6.60 21.86
C GLY A 683 -4.91 7.60 21.17
N ILE A 684 -4.59 8.90 21.13
CA ILE A 684 -5.48 9.94 20.59
C ILE A 684 -5.75 9.73 19.09
N ASP A 685 -4.73 9.31 18.34
CA ASP A 685 -4.80 9.14 16.89
C ASP A 685 -5.73 7.97 16.48
N TYR A 686 -5.99 7.01 17.40
CA TYR A 686 -6.83 5.83 17.19
C TYR A 686 -8.26 6.01 17.70
N PHE A 687 -8.70 7.25 17.94
CA PHE A 687 -10.03 7.52 18.48
C PHE A 687 -11.16 7.06 17.55
N VAL A 688 -10.94 7.09 16.24
CA VAL A 688 -11.91 6.63 15.24
C VAL A 688 -12.11 5.12 15.38
N ASP A 689 -11.02 4.36 15.55
CA ASP A 689 -11.05 2.90 15.73
C ASP A 689 -11.70 2.49 17.05
N MET A 690 -11.53 3.30 18.11
CA MET A 690 -12.21 3.08 19.39
C MET A 690 -13.73 3.27 19.30
N MET A 691 -14.20 4.12 18.38
CA MET A 691 -15.58 4.64 18.38
C MET A 691 -16.65 3.53 18.37
N PRO A 692 -16.59 2.49 17.51
CA PRO A 692 -17.59 1.43 17.48
C PRO A 692 -17.71 0.70 18.82
N ALA A 693 -16.59 0.39 19.47
CA ALA A 693 -16.57 -0.23 20.78
C ALA A 693 -17.16 0.71 21.86
N LEU A 694 -16.76 1.99 21.86
CA LEU A 694 -17.30 3.00 22.79
C LEU A 694 -18.82 3.17 22.65
N HIS A 695 -19.32 3.11 21.42
CA HIS A 695 -20.75 3.14 21.12
C HIS A 695 -21.48 1.95 21.78
N ASN A 696 -20.95 0.74 21.66
CA ASN A 696 -21.56 -0.46 22.27
C ASN A 696 -21.65 -0.36 23.80
N TYR A 697 -20.62 0.17 24.48
CA TYR A 697 -20.66 0.42 25.93
C TYR A 697 -21.83 1.32 26.35
N ILE A 698 -22.29 2.21 25.48
CA ILE A 698 -23.41 3.11 25.75
C ILE A 698 -24.75 2.45 25.41
N THR A 699 -24.84 1.79 24.25
CA THR A 699 -26.13 1.34 23.69
C THR A 699 -26.57 -0.04 24.17
N VAL A 700 -25.64 -0.93 24.50
CA VAL A 700 -25.95 -2.35 24.82
C VAL A 700 -26.37 -2.52 26.28
N ASP A 701 -25.66 -1.90 27.23
CA ASP A 701 -26.00 -1.94 28.66
C ASP A 701 -25.97 -0.53 29.28
N THR A 702 -26.90 0.31 28.81
CA THR A 702 -27.08 1.69 29.31
C THR A 702 -27.27 1.76 30.83
N PRO A 703 -28.04 0.86 31.50
CA PRO A 703 -28.14 0.87 32.95
C PRO A 703 -26.80 0.67 33.66
N ALA A 704 -25.97 -0.28 33.22
CA ALA A 704 -24.64 -0.47 33.80
C ALA A 704 -23.70 0.70 33.47
N PHE A 705 -23.78 1.26 32.27
CA PHE A 705 -23.04 2.48 31.89
C PHE A 705 -23.32 3.64 32.86
N LEU A 706 -24.59 3.89 33.16
CA LEU A 706 -25.03 4.97 34.06
C LEU A 706 -24.82 4.66 35.55
N SER A 707 -24.62 3.39 35.93
CA SER A 707 -24.41 3.01 37.33
C SER A 707 -23.08 3.53 37.90
N ASN A 708 -22.10 3.83 37.04
CA ASN A 708 -20.80 4.36 37.42
C ASN A 708 -20.53 5.69 36.71
N GLN A 709 -20.54 6.79 37.46
CA GLN A 709 -20.30 8.13 36.92
C GLN A 709 -18.95 8.26 36.20
N ASN A 710 -17.95 7.43 36.56
CA ASN A 710 -16.65 7.44 35.89
C ASN A 710 -16.75 7.02 34.41
N HIS A 711 -17.72 6.17 34.03
CA HIS A 711 -17.88 5.77 32.63
C HIS A 711 -18.30 6.96 31.76
N VAL A 712 -19.30 7.72 32.20
CA VAL A 712 -19.77 8.94 31.51
C VAL A 712 -18.66 9.99 31.44
N LEU A 713 -17.92 10.16 32.55
CA LEU A 713 -16.82 11.10 32.64
C LEU A 713 -15.67 10.73 31.69
N ALA A 714 -15.32 9.45 31.60
CA ALA A 714 -14.29 8.96 30.68
C ALA A 714 -14.65 9.28 29.22
N MET A 715 -15.87 8.92 28.78
CA MET A 715 -16.36 9.22 27.42
C MET A 715 -16.33 10.72 27.13
N PHE A 716 -16.82 11.54 28.07
CA PHE A 716 -16.80 12.99 27.91
C PHE A 716 -15.38 13.56 27.81
N ASN A 717 -14.45 13.07 28.63
CA ASN A 717 -13.06 13.54 28.61
C ASN A 717 -12.34 13.17 27.30
N MET A 718 -12.63 12.00 26.73
CA MET A 718 -12.12 11.62 25.41
C MET A 718 -12.63 12.59 24.34
N CYS A 719 -13.96 12.77 24.24
CA CYS A 719 -14.57 13.71 23.30
C CYS A 719 -14.07 15.14 23.48
N LYS A 720 -13.90 15.59 24.73
CA LYS A 720 -13.37 16.92 25.05
C LYS A 720 -11.94 17.09 24.54
N THR A 721 -11.09 16.10 24.73
CA THR A 721 -9.70 16.14 24.28
C THR A 721 -9.64 16.26 22.75
N ILE A 722 -10.44 15.46 22.03
CA ILE A 722 -10.53 15.52 20.56
C ILE A 722 -11.05 16.87 20.07
N LEU A 723 -12.20 17.34 20.59
CA LEU A 723 -12.86 18.57 20.12
C LEU A 723 -12.13 19.86 20.52
N THR A 724 -11.21 19.81 21.49
CA THR A 724 -10.41 20.99 21.90
C THR A 724 -8.98 20.95 21.37
N GLY A 725 -8.47 19.77 21.01
CA GLY A 725 -7.12 19.58 20.49
C GLY A 725 -6.94 19.97 19.02
N ASN A 726 -5.89 19.41 18.43
CA ASN A 726 -5.56 19.48 17.00
C ASN A 726 -5.74 18.09 16.37
N ALA A 727 -6.88 17.45 16.61
CA ALA A 727 -7.21 16.14 16.02
C ALA A 727 -7.59 16.27 14.54
N THR A 728 -7.70 15.14 13.84
CA THR A 728 -8.24 15.11 12.48
C THR A 728 -9.74 15.45 12.50
N GLU A 729 -10.26 16.02 11.41
CA GLU A 729 -11.69 16.37 11.34
C GLU A 729 -12.59 15.13 11.49
N GLU A 730 -12.13 13.96 11.05
CA GLU A 730 -12.83 12.68 11.21
C GLU A 730 -12.98 12.28 12.69
N SER A 731 -11.90 12.43 13.48
CA SER A 731 -11.98 12.21 14.93
C SER A 731 -12.94 13.19 15.59
N GLU A 732 -12.93 14.47 15.17
CA GLU A 732 -13.85 15.49 15.69
C GLU A 732 -15.32 15.16 15.36
N CYS A 733 -15.60 14.70 14.14
CA CYS A 733 -16.92 14.19 13.73
C CYS A 733 -17.35 13.01 14.62
N SER A 734 -16.48 12.03 14.81
CA SER A 734 -16.72 10.85 15.66
C SER A 734 -17.00 11.24 17.11
N ALA A 735 -16.27 12.23 17.65
CA ALA A 735 -16.45 12.70 19.02
C ALA A 735 -17.80 13.42 19.20
N ALA A 736 -18.16 14.28 18.25
CA ALA A 736 -19.49 14.90 18.23
C ALA A 736 -20.58 13.84 18.13
N LYS A 737 -20.42 12.82 17.29
CA LYS A 737 -21.37 11.72 17.14
C LYS A 737 -21.54 10.92 18.42
N LEU A 738 -20.45 10.60 19.12
CA LEU A 738 -20.50 9.88 20.38
C LEU A 738 -21.24 10.67 21.47
N LEU A 739 -21.02 11.99 21.57
CA LEU A 739 -21.79 12.86 22.47
C LEU A 739 -23.29 12.85 22.14
N GLU A 740 -23.64 12.89 20.85
CA GLU A 740 -25.02 12.79 20.39
C GLU A 740 -25.67 11.46 20.83
N VAL A 741 -24.97 10.34 20.66
CA VAL A 741 -25.45 9.01 21.08
C VAL A 741 -25.71 8.98 22.58
N ILE A 742 -24.79 9.50 23.41
CA ILE A 742 -24.98 9.55 24.87
C ILE A 742 -26.24 10.37 25.22
N ILE A 743 -26.45 11.51 24.57
CA ILE A 743 -27.64 12.35 24.80
C ILE A 743 -28.92 11.60 24.45
N LEU A 744 -28.98 10.97 23.28
CA LEU A 744 -30.20 10.31 22.81
C LEU A 744 -30.51 9.04 23.60
N GLN A 745 -29.49 8.24 23.91
CA GLN A 745 -29.64 6.95 24.60
C GLN A 745 -29.98 7.14 26.09
N CYS A 746 -29.33 8.08 26.76
CA CYS A 746 -29.48 8.28 28.21
C CYS A 746 -30.60 9.29 28.55
N LYS A 747 -31.66 9.37 27.73
CA LYS A 747 -32.70 10.40 27.84
C LYS A 747 -33.31 10.48 29.25
N GLY A 748 -33.25 11.67 29.86
CA GLY A 748 -33.80 11.97 31.19
C GLY A 748 -32.96 11.51 32.38
N GLN A 749 -31.73 11.03 32.16
CA GLN A 749 -30.87 10.46 33.21
C GLN A 749 -29.53 11.17 33.38
N ILE A 750 -29.20 12.14 32.51
CA ILE A 750 -27.89 12.81 32.46
C ILE A 750 -27.98 14.35 32.45
N ASP A 751 -29.02 14.91 33.06
CA ASP A 751 -29.30 16.36 33.07
C ASP A 751 -28.08 17.21 33.52
N GLU A 752 -27.27 16.68 34.44
CA GLU A 752 -26.06 17.34 34.95
C GLU A 752 -24.93 17.44 33.91
N CYS A 753 -24.92 16.55 32.91
CA CYS A 753 -23.87 16.49 31.87
C CYS A 753 -24.20 17.37 30.64
N ILE A 754 -25.48 17.61 30.36
CA ILE A 754 -25.95 18.35 29.18
C ILE A 754 -25.30 19.74 29.04
N PRO A 755 -25.15 20.57 30.11
CA PRO A 755 -24.51 21.87 30.00
C PRO A 755 -23.08 21.78 29.44
N SER A 756 -22.28 20.85 29.96
CA SER A 756 -20.88 20.65 29.55
C SER A 756 -20.77 20.16 28.11
N PHE A 757 -21.69 19.29 27.67
CA PHE A 757 -21.69 18.77 26.29
C PHE A 757 -22.01 19.89 25.30
N VAL A 758 -23.07 20.67 25.57
CA VAL A 758 -23.48 21.78 24.71
C VAL A 758 -22.40 22.87 24.65
N GLU A 759 -21.81 23.24 25.79
CA GLU A 759 -20.74 24.25 25.84
C GLU A 759 -19.50 23.82 25.03
N LEU A 760 -19.10 22.55 25.13
CA LEU A 760 -17.96 21.99 24.40
C LEU A 760 -18.15 22.11 22.88
N VAL A 761 -19.30 21.66 22.37
CA VAL A 761 -19.56 21.63 20.92
C VAL A 761 -19.77 23.05 20.35
N LEU A 762 -20.43 23.94 21.10
CA LEU A 762 -20.55 25.34 20.72
C LEU A 762 -19.19 26.05 20.69
N SER A 763 -18.33 25.79 21.67
CA SER A 763 -16.96 26.32 21.67
C SER A 763 -16.20 25.87 20.42
N ARG A 764 -16.34 24.60 20.00
CA ARG A 764 -15.72 24.11 18.76
C ARG A 764 -16.27 24.81 17.50
N LEU A 765 -17.57 25.08 17.44
CA LEU A 765 -18.22 25.83 16.34
C LEU A 765 -17.74 27.28 16.23
N THR A 766 -17.19 27.87 17.30
CA THR A 766 -16.61 29.23 17.25
C THR A 766 -15.22 29.29 16.63
N ARG A 767 -14.53 28.15 16.51
CA ARG A 767 -13.27 28.02 15.76
C ARG A 767 -13.59 27.87 14.27
N GLU A 768 -12.59 28.09 13.41
CA GLU A 768 -12.75 27.83 11.98
C GLU A 768 -13.12 26.35 11.74
N VAL A 769 -14.19 26.11 10.98
CA VAL A 769 -14.65 24.78 10.56
C VAL A 769 -14.62 24.74 9.03
N LYS A 770 -13.71 23.95 8.47
CA LYS A 770 -13.44 23.92 7.02
C LYS A 770 -14.48 23.12 6.25
N THR A 771 -14.99 22.03 6.83
CA THR A 771 -15.97 21.13 6.21
C THR A 771 -17.40 21.41 6.66
N SER A 772 -18.37 21.14 5.79
CA SER A 772 -19.80 21.17 6.15
C SER A 772 -20.17 20.03 7.08
N GLU A 773 -19.48 18.89 7.01
CA GLU A 773 -19.77 17.69 7.79
C GLU A 773 -19.57 17.87 9.29
N LEU A 774 -18.37 18.32 9.72
CA LEU A 774 -18.09 18.58 11.14
C LEU A 774 -19.07 19.60 11.72
N ARG A 775 -19.39 20.64 10.96
CA ARG A 775 -20.37 21.64 11.36
C ARG A 775 -21.75 21.02 11.55
N THR A 776 -22.21 20.18 10.62
CA THR A 776 -23.46 19.43 10.74
C THR A 776 -23.46 18.53 11.98
N MET A 777 -22.40 17.76 12.23
CA MET A 777 -22.29 16.89 13.41
C MET A 777 -22.35 17.68 14.72
N CYS A 778 -21.65 18.81 14.80
CA CYS A 778 -21.72 19.69 15.96
C CYS A 778 -23.14 20.26 16.18
N LEU A 779 -23.83 20.65 15.10
CA LEU A 779 -25.23 21.10 15.18
C LEU A 779 -26.14 19.97 15.68
N GLN A 780 -25.93 18.73 15.24
CA GLN A 780 -26.71 17.57 15.68
C GLN A 780 -26.66 17.33 17.18
N VAL A 781 -25.52 17.55 17.84
CA VAL A 781 -25.43 17.44 19.31
C VAL A 781 -26.37 18.42 20.01
N VAL A 782 -26.44 19.67 19.53
CA VAL A 782 -27.34 20.69 20.08
C VAL A 782 -28.81 20.37 19.77
N ILE A 783 -29.10 19.85 18.57
CA ILE A 783 -30.44 19.39 18.19
C ILE A 783 -30.88 18.19 19.03
N ALA A 784 -29.98 17.25 19.32
CA ALA A 784 -30.21 16.12 20.20
C ALA A 784 -30.51 16.60 21.63
N ALA A 785 -29.78 17.59 22.14
CA ALA A 785 -30.06 18.21 23.43
C ALA A 785 -31.44 18.92 23.46
N LEU A 786 -31.86 19.51 22.34
CA LEU A 786 -33.19 20.11 22.19
C LEU A 786 -34.27 19.03 22.29
N TYR A 787 -34.07 17.89 21.62
CA TYR A 787 -35.00 16.76 21.68
C TYR A 787 -34.99 16.05 23.04
N TYR A 788 -33.86 16.07 23.75
CA TYR A 788 -33.68 15.52 25.09
C TYR A 788 -34.53 16.27 26.13
N ASN A 789 -34.26 17.57 26.31
CA ASN A 789 -34.98 18.45 27.23
C ASN A 789 -34.89 19.91 26.76
N PRO A 790 -35.93 20.43 26.08
CA PRO A 790 -35.88 21.77 25.51
C PRO A 790 -35.70 22.89 26.53
N GLN A 791 -36.30 22.75 27.72
CA GLN A 791 -36.22 23.77 28.77
C GLN A 791 -34.79 23.86 29.33
N LEU A 792 -34.16 22.70 29.56
CA LEU A 792 -32.78 22.63 30.01
C LEU A 792 -31.83 23.24 28.96
N LEU A 793 -31.98 22.88 27.68
CA LEU A 793 -31.15 23.44 26.62
C LEU A 793 -31.26 24.97 26.56
N LEU A 794 -32.49 25.53 26.60
CA LEU A 794 -32.68 26.97 26.56
C LEU A 794 -32.01 27.67 27.75
N GLN A 795 -32.11 27.11 28.97
CA GLN A 795 -31.42 27.62 30.15
C GLN A 795 -29.89 27.56 30.04
N VAL A 796 -29.36 26.53 29.37
CA VAL A 796 -27.91 26.40 29.10
C VAL A 796 -27.46 27.46 28.11
N LEU A 797 -28.16 27.59 26.97
CA LEU A 797 -27.83 28.57 25.92
C LEU A 797 -27.89 30.02 26.43
N GLU A 798 -28.77 30.33 27.39
CA GLU A 798 -28.83 31.65 28.04
C GLU A 798 -27.63 31.95 28.94
N LYS A 799 -26.96 30.92 29.50
CA LYS A 799 -25.87 31.06 30.47
C LYS A 799 -24.48 31.08 29.85
N ILE A 800 -24.31 30.59 28.62
CA ILE A 800 -23.00 30.53 27.96
C ILE A 800 -22.59 31.95 27.52
N PRO A 801 -21.39 32.43 27.89
CA PRO A 801 -20.91 33.76 27.49
C PRO A 801 -20.49 33.78 26.01
N LEU A 802 -20.90 34.83 25.28
CA LEU A 802 -20.61 35.02 23.85
C LEU A 802 -19.15 35.45 23.59
N PRO A 803 -18.47 34.84 22.61
CA PRO A 803 -17.41 35.50 21.86
C PRO A 803 -18.04 36.26 20.66
N VAL A 804 -17.96 37.59 20.70
CA VAL A 804 -17.82 38.47 19.51
C VAL A 804 -19.08 38.96 18.73
N SER A 805 -20.34 38.58 19.04
CA SER A 805 -21.52 39.19 18.37
C SER A 805 -22.60 39.78 19.30
N ASN A 806 -23.34 40.79 18.82
CA ASN A 806 -24.50 41.41 19.51
C ASN A 806 -25.76 40.52 19.50
N GLU A 807 -25.63 39.25 19.11
CA GLU A 807 -26.72 38.29 18.93
C GLU A 807 -26.68 37.21 20.02
N SER A 808 -27.84 36.72 20.48
CA SER A 808 -27.87 35.62 21.45
C SER A 808 -27.40 34.30 20.82
N ILE A 809 -26.74 33.43 21.59
CA ILE A 809 -26.26 32.12 21.13
C ILE A 809 -27.40 31.29 20.53
N THR A 810 -28.57 31.32 21.16
CA THR A 810 -29.80 30.68 20.64
C THR A 810 -30.18 31.18 19.24
N SER A 811 -30.05 32.49 18.99
CA SER A 811 -30.36 33.08 17.69
C SER A 811 -29.32 32.71 16.63
N HIS A 812 -28.05 32.77 16.99
CA HIS A 812 -26.95 32.33 16.12
C HIS A 812 -27.07 30.86 15.72
N PHE A 813 -27.30 29.97 16.69
CA PHE A 813 -27.49 28.52 16.46
C PHE A 813 -28.65 28.25 15.51
N ILE A 814 -29.83 28.84 15.75
CA ILE A 814 -31.02 28.58 14.92
C ILE A 814 -30.81 29.10 13.48
N LYS A 815 -30.16 30.26 13.31
CA LYS A 815 -29.83 30.79 11.97
C LYS A 815 -28.83 29.90 11.23
N GLN A 816 -27.78 29.44 11.89
CA GLN A 816 -26.78 28.54 11.33
C GLN A 816 -27.41 27.20 10.92
N TRP A 817 -28.26 26.64 11.79
CA TRP A 817 -28.95 25.39 11.52
C TRP A 817 -29.88 25.47 10.29
N ILE A 818 -30.65 26.55 10.15
CA ILE A 818 -31.51 26.77 8.98
C ILE A 818 -30.68 27.01 7.71
N HIS A 819 -29.52 27.66 7.82
CA HIS A 819 -28.61 27.89 6.69
C HIS A 819 -28.02 26.58 6.15
N ASP A 820 -27.52 25.71 7.03
CA ASP A 820 -26.80 24.49 6.64
C ASP A 820 -27.71 23.26 6.45
N THR A 821 -29.02 23.45 6.35
CA THR A 821 -29.98 22.33 6.29
C THR A 821 -29.76 21.41 5.09
N ASP A 822 -29.33 21.95 3.95
CA ASP A 822 -29.04 21.19 2.73
C ASP A 822 -27.82 20.25 2.86
N CYS A 823 -26.98 20.49 3.86
CA CYS A 823 -25.80 19.67 4.18
C CYS A 823 -26.13 18.43 5.03
N PHE A 824 -27.38 18.23 5.47
CA PHE A 824 -27.81 17.03 6.20
C PHE A 824 -28.12 15.90 5.19
N LEU A 825 -27.15 15.02 4.98
CA LEU A 825 -27.19 14.01 3.92
C LEU A 825 -27.62 12.61 4.38
N GLY A 826 -27.41 12.23 5.65
CA GLY A 826 -27.79 10.92 6.17
C GLY A 826 -29.27 10.76 6.53
N ILE A 827 -29.76 9.51 6.59
CA ILE A 827 -31.14 9.19 7.03
C ILE A 827 -31.35 9.67 8.47
N HIS A 828 -30.41 9.34 9.36
CA HIS A 828 -30.44 9.74 10.76
C HIS A 828 -30.40 11.26 10.92
N ASP A 829 -29.47 11.91 10.23
CA ASP A 829 -29.26 13.35 10.24
C ASP A 829 -30.54 14.13 9.93
N ARG A 830 -31.19 13.75 8.82
CA ARG A 830 -32.44 14.35 8.37
C ARG A 830 -33.57 14.10 9.36
N LYS A 831 -33.67 12.88 9.90
CA LYS A 831 -34.70 12.52 10.89
C LYS A 831 -34.54 13.34 12.18
N LEU A 832 -33.32 13.46 12.70
CA LEU A 832 -33.04 14.26 13.89
C LEU A 832 -33.35 15.73 13.65
N CYS A 833 -32.94 16.27 12.50
CA CYS A 833 -33.23 17.64 12.10
C CYS A 833 -34.75 17.93 12.06
N VAL A 834 -35.54 17.03 11.46
CA VAL A 834 -37.01 17.13 11.44
C VAL A 834 -37.58 17.11 12.86
N LEU A 835 -37.19 16.14 13.69
CA LEU A 835 -37.67 16.02 15.06
C LEU A 835 -37.31 17.25 15.90
N GLY A 836 -36.12 17.80 15.70
CA GLY A 836 -35.67 19.03 16.33
C GLY A 836 -36.54 20.23 15.93
N LEU A 837 -36.75 20.45 14.64
CA LEU A 837 -37.56 21.57 14.14
C LEU A 837 -39.02 21.44 14.59
N CYS A 838 -39.58 20.23 14.58
CA CYS A 838 -40.91 19.98 15.14
C CYS A 838 -40.96 20.32 16.63
N THR A 839 -39.98 19.84 17.43
CA THR A 839 -39.87 20.16 18.85
C THR A 839 -39.85 21.68 19.07
N LEU A 840 -39.03 22.39 18.30
CA LEU A 840 -38.87 23.85 18.34
C LEU A 840 -40.18 24.61 18.06
N ILE A 841 -40.98 24.14 17.10
CA ILE A 841 -42.30 24.72 16.77
C ILE A 841 -43.34 24.43 17.86
N THR A 842 -43.19 23.33 18.60
CA THR A 842 -44.13 22.95 19.68
C THR A 842 -43.89 23.63 21.03
N LEU A 843 -42.84 24.45 21.18
CA LEU A 843 -42.46 25.08 22.46
C LEU A 843 -43.45 26.14 23.03
N GLY A 844 -44.59 26.40 22.37
CA GLY A 844 -45.61 27.31 22.88
C GLY A 844 -45.06 28.71 23.22
N ASP A 845 -45.26 29.17 24.45
CA ASP A 845 -44.79 30.47 24.96
C ASP A 845 -43.28 30.50 25.24
N SER A 846 -42.60 29.35 25.27
CA SER A 846 -41.15 29.23 25.47
C SER A 846 -40.35 29.31 24.17
N LYS A 847 -40.96 29.79 23.07
CA LYS A 847 -40.32 29.92 21.76
C LYS A 847 -39.27 31.04 21.76
N PRO A 848 -38.04 30.77 21.27
CA PRO A 848 -37.07 31.81 21.00
C PRO A 848 -37.60 32.86 20.02
N PRO A 849 -37.36 34.17 20.24
CA PRO A 849 -37.89 35.25 19.40
C PRO A 849 -37.42 35.17 17.95
N VAL A 850 -36.21 34.64 17.71
CA VAL A 850 -35.64 34.39 16.37
C VAL A 850 -36.52 33.52 15.47
N LEU A 851 -37.37 32.65 16.03
CA LEU A 851 -38.29 31.83 15.23
C LEU A 851 -39.38 32.65 14.54
N SER A 852 -39.74 33.80 15.12
CA SER A 852 -40.68 34.72 14.49
C SER A 852 -40.04 35.40 13.27
N GLU A 853 -38.74 35.72 13.36
CA GLU A 853 -37.95 36.31 12.26
C GLU A 853 -37.75 35.33 11.10
N LEU A 854 -37.62 34.03 11.40
CA LEU A 854 -37.34 32.98 10.40
C LEU A 854 -38.60 32.19 9.99
N SER A 855 -39.78 32.64 10.38
CA SER A 855 -41.05 31.94 10.15
C SER A 855 -41.31 31.57 8.69
N GLU A 856 -40.89 32.42 7.74
CA GLU A 856 -41.01 32.18 6.29
C GLU A 856 -40.05 31.11 5.75
N LYS A 857 -38.96 30.80 6.47
CA LYS A 857 -37.95 29.81 6.05
C LYS A 857 -38.18 28.42 6.65
N ILE A 858 -38.77 28.32 7.84
CA ILE A 858 -38.91 27.05 8.59
C ILE A 858 -39.70 25.99 7.81
N ILE A 859 -40.82 26.35 7.18
CA ILE A 859 -41.65 25.40 6.43
C ILE A 859 -40.96 24.90 5.15
N PRO A 860 -40.40 25.78 4.28
CA PRO A 860 -39.58 25.33 3.16
C PRO A 860 -38.41 24.41 3.56
N THR A 861 -37.69 24.75 4.63
CA THR A 861 -36.60 23.94 5.19
C THR A 861 -37.10 22.55 5.61
N LEU A 862 -38.23 22.45 6.31
CA LEU A 862 -38.84 21.16 6.66
C LEU A 862 -39.20 20.34 5.41
N ILE A 863 -39.81 20.95 4.39
CA ILE A 863 -40.19 20.26 3.16
C ILE A 863 -38.96 19.69 2.45
N LEU A 864 -37.87 20.48 2.36
CA LEU A 864 -36.61 20.04 1.77
C LEU A 864 -36.05 18.80 2.49
N ILE A 865 -36.00 18.83 3.83
CA ILE A 865 -35.48 17.70 4.62
C ILE A 865 -36.38 16.48 4.48
N PHE A 866 -37.70 16.65 4.53
CA PHE A 866 -38.66 15.54 4.37
C PHE A 866 -38.57 14.88 2.99
N ASP A 867 -38.41 15.66 1.93
CA ASP A 867 -38.23 15.12 0.58
C ASP A 867 -36.90 14.39 0.43
N GLY A 868 -35.81 14.95 0.98
CA GLY A 868 -34.51 14.26 1.07
C GLY A 868 -34.57 12.97 1.87
N LEU A 869 -35.30 12.95 2.98
CA LEU A 869 -35.50 11.76 3.82
C LEU A 869 -36.30 10.68 3.07
N LYS A 870 -37.34 11.07 2.34
CA LYS A 870 -38.11 10.16 1.47
C LYS A 870 -37.22 9.51 0.41
N ARG A 871 -36.37 10.30 -0.25
CA ARG A 871 -35.42 9.79 -1.24
C ARG A 871 -34.40 8.83 -0.61
N ALA A 872 -33.88 9.15 0.56
CA ALA A 872 -32.92 8.28 1.25
C ALA A 872 -33.52 6.95 1.70
N TYR A 873 -34.78 6.93 2.15
CA TYR A 873 -35.49 5.67 2.43
C TYR A 873 -35.76 4.85 1.16
N ALA A 874 -36.05 5.50 0.03
CA ALA A 874 -36.23 4.81 -1.25
C ALA A 874 -34.93 4.20 -1.76
N ALA A 875 -33.80 4.93 -1.65
CA ALA A 875 -32.48 4.41 -2.01
C ALA A 875 -32.08 3.20 -1.17
N ARG A 876 -32.22 3.28 0.18
CA ARG A 876 -31.95 2.15 1.08
C ARG A 876 -32.83 0.92 0.81
N ALA A 877 -34.05 1.14 0.29
CA ALA A 877 -34.93 0.03 -0.09
C ALA A 877 -34.53 -0.62 -1.42
N ALA A 878 -33.94 0.16 -2.35
CA ALA A 878 -33.43 -0.34 -3.63
C ALA A 878 -32.08 -1.08 -3.49
N GLU A 879 -31.20 -0.64 -2.59
CA GLU A 879 -29.94 -1.34 -2.25
C GLU A 879 -30.18 -2.78 -1.74
N GLY A 880 -31.34 -3.06 -1.13
CA GLY A 880 -31.72 -4.42 -0.74
C GLY A 880 -32.24 -5.32 -1.89
N GLU A 881 -32.43 -4.77 -3.10
CA GLU A 881 -32.87 -5.51 -4.29
C GLU A 881 -31.78 -5.61 -5.38
N GLU A 882 -30.71 -4.80 -5.32
CA GLU A 882 -29.65 -4.74 -6.35
C GLU A 882 -28.51 -5.77 -6.18
N GLU A 883 -28.47 -6.55 -5.10
CA GLU A 883 -27.44 -7.61 -4.90
C GLU A 883 -27.60 -8.84 -5.81
N GLU A 884 -28.65 -8.92 -6.65
CA GLU A 884 -28.92 -10.09 -7.51
C GLU A 884 -28.73 -9.86 -9.03
N SER A 885 -28.10 -8.76 -9.47
CA SER A 885 -27.92 -8.56 -10.93
C SER A 885 -26.58 -7.97 -11.35
N GLU A 886 -25.52 -8.76 -11.22
CA GLU A 886 -24.33 -8.63 -12.08
C GLU A 886 -24.08 -9.96 -12.79
N GLU A 887 -24.90 -10.27 -13.81
CA GLU A 887 -24.61 -11.37 -14.74
C GLU A 887 -23.71 -10.87 -15.90
N GLU A 888 -22.50 -11.42 -15.89
CA GLU A 888 -21.62 -11.83 -17.01
C GLU A 888 -21.83 -11.12 -18.38
N ASP A 889 -20.96 -10.16 -18.67
CA ASP A 889 -20.73 -9.62 -20.02
C ASP A 889 -20.02 -10.69 -20.88
N ASP A 890 -20.82 -11.55 -21.51
CA ASP A 890 -20.37 -12.76 -22.23
C ASP A 890 -19.99 -12.48 -23.70
N ASP A 891 -19.21 -11.42 -23.95
CA ASP A 891 -18.85 -10.94 -25.31
C ASP A 891 -17.33 -10.74 -25.51
N LEU A 892 -16.50 -11.76 -25.25
CA LEU A 892 -15.06 -11.75 -25.61
C LEU A 892 -14.65 -12.94 -26.50
N GLU A 893 -15.43 -13.17 -27.57
CA GLU A 893 -14.92 -13.82 -28.77
C GLU A 893 -14.20 -12.78 -29.64
N GLU A 894 -12.90 -12.56 -29.37
CA GLU A 894 -11.80 -12.64 -30.35
C GLU A 894 -10.55 -11.92 -29.84
N GLY A 895 -9.45 -12.65 -29.64
CA GLY A 895 -8.14 -12.00 -29.50
C GLY A 895 -7.79 -11.26 -30.79
N ILE A 896 -6.97 -10.22 -30.70
CA ILE A 896 -6.69 -9.33 -31.82
C ILE A 896 -5.96 -10.04 -32.96
N SER A 897 -6.25 -9.60 -34.20
CA SER A 897 -5.56 -10.05 -35.40
C SER A 897 -4.07 -9.71 -35.37
N SER A 898 -3.29 -10.32 -36.26
CA SER A 898 -1.85 -10.04 -36.38
C SER A 898 -1.53 -8.62 -36.84
N ASP A 899 -2.50 -7.91 -37.41
CA ASP A 899 -2.37 -6.55 -37.94
C ASP A 899 -3.08 -5.50 -37.04
N GLU A 900 -3.60 -5.92 -35.90
CA GLU A 900 -4.32 -5.07 -34.93
C GLU A 900 -3.50 -4.87 -33.65
N ASP A 901 -3.73 -3.72 -33.00
CA ASP A 901 -3.17 -3.34 -31.71
C ASP A 901 -4.20 -3.55 -30.59
N GLU A 902 -3.75 -3.91 -29.40
CA GLU A 902 -4.59 -4.00 -28.21
C GLU A 902 -4.91 -2.60 -27.70
N VAL A 903 -6.21 -2.30 -27.51
CA VAL A 903 -6.68 -1.01 -26.98
C VAL A 903 -7.18 -1.23 -25.56
N ASP A 904 -6.63 -0.49 -24.58
CA ASP A 904 -7.12 -0.51 -23.20
C ASP A 904 -8.47 0.21 -23.10
N GLU A 905 -9.56 -0.55 -22.98
CA GLU A 905 -10.93 -0.05 -22.86
C GLU A 905 -11.20 0.65 -21.52
N MET A 906 -10.37 0.42 -20.49
CA MET A 906 -10.52 0.94 -19.12
C MET A 906 -9.52 2.05 -18.77
N GLY A 907 -8.73 2.52 -19.75
CA GLY A 907 -7.77 3.61 -19.55
C GLY A 907 -8.43 4.96 -19.17
N PRO A 908 -7.64 6.02 -18.93
CA PRO A 908 -8.13 7.34 -18.47
C PRO A 908 -9.28 7.94 -19.32
N SER A 909 -9.44 7.47 -20.56
CA SER A 909 -10.53 7.85 -21.45
C SER A 909 -11.92 7.33 -21.03
N TYR A 910 -12.02 6.25 -20.24
CA TYR A 910 -13.27 5.66 -19.76
C TYR A 910 -13.93 6.53 -18.67
N PHE A 911 -13.18 6.91 -17.63
CA PHE A 911 -13.68 7.79 -16.56
C PHE A 911 -14.12 9.16 -17.07
N GLU A 912 -13.45 9.70 -18.10
CA GLU A 912 -13.88 10.92 -18.78
C GLU A 912 -15.19 10.74 -19.57
N ARG A 913 -15.42 9.57 -20.20
CA ARG A 913 -16.69 9.28 -20.88
C ARG A 913 -17.84 9.18 -19.87
N ILE A 914 -17.62 8.54 -18.72
CA ILE A 914 -18.61 8.47 -17.64
C ILE A 914 -18.90 9.85 -17.05
N SER A 915 -17.86 10.64 -16.76
CA SER A 915 -18.01 12.01 -16.24
C SER A 915 -18.78 12.90 -17.21
N LYS A 916 -18.48 12.82 -18.51
CA LYS A 916 -19.20 13.54 -19.55
C LYS A 916 -20.65 13.07 -19.71
N MET A 917 -20.90 11.76 -19.66
CA MET A 917 -22.26 11.22 -19.67
C MET A 917 -23.08 11.66 -18.45
N ALA A 918 -22.45 11.78 -17.27
CA ALA A 918 -23.10 12.30 -16.07
C ALA A 918 -23.44 13.79 -16.19
N GLN A 919 -22.54 14.61 -16.76
CA GLN A 919 -22.78 16.03 -17.03
C GLN A 919 -23.88 16.25 -18.08
N ASP A 920 -23.84 15.48 -19.17
CA ASP A 920 -24.83 15.58 -20.25
C ASP A 920 -26.23 15.17 -19.75
N LYS A 921 -26.35 14.10 -18.94
CA LYS A 921 -27.62 13.69 -18.31
C LYS A 921 -28.15 14.70 -17.30
N ALA A 922 -27.29 15.35 -16.52
CA ALA A 922 -27.71 16.38 -15.56
C ALA A 922 -28.23 17.65 -16.27
N ALA A 923 -27.56 18.05 -17.36
CA ALA A 923 -27.98 19.17 -18.20
C ALA A 923 -29.33 18.91 -18.89
N GLU A 924 -29.57 17.68 -19.35
CA GLU A 924 -30.87 17.25 -19.91
C GLU A 924 -32.02 17.33 -18.90
N GLN A 925 -31.72 17.24 -17.59
CA GLN A 925 -32.70 17.33 -16.50
C GLN A 925 -32.81 18.72 -15.85
N GLY A 926 -32.07 19.72 -16.35
CA GLY A 926 -32.15 21.11 -15.87
C GLY A 926 -31.46 21.37 -14.53
N PHE A 927 -30.53 20.51 -14.12
CA PHE A 927 -29.71 20.68 -12.90
C PHE A 927 -28.25 20.99 -13.25
N GLU A 928 -27.63 21.88 -12.47
CA GLU A 928 -26.21 22.21 -12.58
C GLU A 928 -25.45 21.53 -11.42
N LEU A 929 -24.60 20.54 -11.73
CA LEU A 929 -23.76 19.85 -10.76
C LEU A 929 -22.57 20.75 -10.40
N THR A 930 -22.55 21.28 -9.17
CA THR A 930 -21.44 22.11 -8.64
C THR A 930 -20.32 21.28 -8.00
N ALA A 931 -20.53 19.98 -7.79
CA ALA A 931 -19.54 19.09 -7.21
C ALA A 931 -18.60 18.54 -8.30
N THR A 932 -17.30 18.77 -8.13
CA THR A 932 -16.27 18.09 -8.91
C THR A 932 -15.98 16.73 -8.28
N LEU A 933 -16.19 15.63 -9.02
CA LEU A 933 -15.56 14.35 -8.72
C LEU A 933 -14.04 14.57 -8.82
N ARG A 934 -13.33 14.33 -7.73
CA ARG A 934 -11.85 14.37 -7.69
C ARG A 934 -11.29 12.98 -7.86
#